data_AF-A0A952E6J7-F1
#
_entry.id   AF-A0A952E6J7-F1
#
_cell.length_a   1.000
_cell.length_b   1.000
_cell.length_c   1.000
_cell.angle_alpha   90.00
_cell.angle_beta   90.00
_cell.angle_gamma   90.00
#
_symmetry.space_group_name_H-M   'P 1'
#
loop_
_entity.id
_entity.type
_entity.pdbx_description
1 polymer ?
#
loop_
_entity_poly.entity_id
_entity_poly.type
_entity_poly.pdbx_seq_one_letter_code
_entity_poly.pdbx_strand_id
1 'polypeptide(L)'
;MCKKLIYLVSFVLALSLVSTDVALGGKVWESRISSGNDDAEEDVNGGGIDLSSSDLEMLNDGGVQVIGLRFVDIPIPKGAVVDNAFVEFTCDETKSGTQPVSILIAGQLSPDTVTFSNATKDITNRPTTTANVVWVPEDWTEVGQKDRTSDITSIIQEIIDQDGWVMGNALVLIITDNPDNPSDGIRCAESASDPSGAPLLHIVFRGKFAVDPVPADGALYEDTTAILSWLPGLNSVSHDAYFGENIADVSEGAGDTFQGNQTDAFFTVGIAGSPVPDGLVPGITYYWRIDEIEADGTTINKGDIWSFTVPSLKAYNHNLSDGATFIDPQTELSWTPGSGAKVHTVFFGDNFDDVSNAVEGLPQAASTYDPGPLESEKTYYWRVDEFDGVETHKGDTLSFTTIGATGVGLRGDYYTGTNFEKLVLTRLDAQVDFPWGGSAPDDAVGGSNFSVRWTGDFSAQFTETYSFYTITDDGVRLWVNGKLILENWTNHGDTEDTGTIDLVAGQTYSIVMELFQAGGGSIAQLGIKSSHTEKQLIPTALLWPPIKARNPNPSNGAVDVRQTPSLVWGAGELAVSHQVYFGADADTVKNADDSSPEYKGSRDLGSESYEPGQLEWNTTYYWRIDEIEDGGTIQRGNVWSFTTANFLIVDDFETYNDLNEDELTSNRIFLAWLDGFDNPAANGSVVGYAEPPFAEQTIVHSGNQSMPFAYDNAVGKSEATLTLTSNRDWTVKDVDTLTIWYVGDAANAAETMYVMLNGSANVDNDNPDAALTTGWTEWNIPLQAFTDQGVNLANVTSITLGLRSGAGGSGMLYFDDIRLYAPAP
;
A
#
# COMPACT_ATOMS: atom_id res chain seq x y z
N MET A 1 24.71 67.04 -23.37
CA MET A 1 23.66 67.87 -22.74
C MET A 1 23.10 67.09 -21.56
N CYS A 2 23.13 67.71 -20.37
CA CYS A 2 22.47 67.37 -19.10
C CYS A 2 22.65 65.95 -18.52
N LYS A 3 23.57 65.77 -17.56
CA LYS A 3 23.43 65.96 -16.09
C LYS A 3 23.11 64.63 -15.37
N LYS A 4 24.18 63.88 -15.03
CA LYS A 4 24.17 62.87 -13.95
C LYS A 4 24.57 63.58 -12.66
N LEU A 5 23.64 63.68 -11.69
CA LEU A 5 23.89 64.09 -10.31
C LEU A 5 22.89 63.38 -9.38
N ILE A 6 23.42 62.49 -8.53
CA ILE A 6 23.09 62.23 -7.11
C ILE A 6 21.61 62.21 -6.70
N TYR A 7 21.10 61.02 -6.31
CA TYR A 7 20.10 60.73 -5.27
C TYR A 7 20.39 59.26 -4.84
N LEU A 8 20.98 58.96 -3.68
CA LEU A 8 20.38 58.91 -2.34
C LEU A 8 18.89 58.54 -2.40
N VAL A 9 18.60 57.24 -2.45
CA VAL A 9 17.25 56.71 -2.19
C VAL A 9 17.24 56.14 -0.79
N SER A 10 16.70 56.95 0.11
CA SER A 10 16.16 56.55 1.40
C SER A 10 15.13 55.44 1.18
N PHE A 11 15.36 54.27 1.77
CA PHE A 11 14.29 53.28 1.90
C PHE A 11 13.33 53.80 2.96
N VAL A 12 12.15 54.21 2.51
CA VAL A 12 11.02 54.58 3.37
C VAL A 12 10.56 53.31 4.06
N LEU A 13 10.96 53.15 5.32
CA LEU A 13 10.34 52.19 6.22
C LEU A 13 8.89 52.62 6.40
N ALA A 14 7.98 51.96 5.68
CA ALA A 14 6.56 52.04 5.97
C ALA A 14 6.36 51.39 7.34
N LEU A 15 6.39 52.21 8.39
CA LEU A 15 5.94 51.83 9.72
C LEU A 15 4.41 51.70 9.64
N SER A 16 3.93 50.57 9.11
CA SER A 16 2.64 50.03 9.54
C SER A 16 2.75 49.80 11.05
N LEU A 17 1.65 50.01 11.77
CA LEU A 17 1.53 49.59 13.15
C LEU A 17 1.63 48.06 13.20
N VAL A 18 2.86 47.55 13.18
CA VAL A 18 3.16 46.20 13.62
C VAL A 18 3.17 46.27 15.15
N SER A 19 2.48 45.33 15.79
CA SER A 19 2.59 45.13 17.23
C SER A 19 4.06 45.20 17.64
N THR A 20 4.34 45.85 18.77
CA THR A 20 5.68 45.94 19.36
C THR A 20 6.33 44.57 19.63
N ASP A 21 5.60 43.47 19.50
CA ASP A 21 6.10 42.11 19.71
C ASP A 21 6.95 41.56 18.55
N VAL A 22 6.77 42.05 17.31
CA VAL A 22 7.55 41.55 16.15
C VAL A 22 8.97 42.15 16.10
N ALA A 23 9.23 43.23 16.84
CA ALA A 23 10.51 43.93 16.82
C ALA A 23 11.66 43.18 17.53
N LEU A 24 11.42 41.99 18.10
CA LEU A 24 12.38 41.21 18.88
C LEU A 24 12.57 39.74 18.40
N GLY A 25 12.09 39.38 17.20
CA GLY A 25 12.37 38.07 16.61
C GLY A 25 11.54 36.90 17.12
N GLY A 26 10.35 37.14 17.69
CA GLY A 26 9.41 36.08 18.06
C GLY A 26 8.68 35.49 16.84
N LYS A 27 8.67 34.17 16.71
CA LYS A 27 7.87 33.41 15.74
C LYS A 27 6.48 33.18 16.31
N VAL A 28 5.45 33.37 15.48
CA VAL A 28 4.06 33.05 15.81
C VAL A 28 3.72 31.70 15.18
N TRP A 29 3.11 30.81 15.96
CA TRP A 29 2.49 29.59 15.47
C TRP A 29 1.05 29.51 15.97
N GLU A 30 0.15 29.10 15.08
CA GLU A 30 -1.26 28.91 15.37
C GLU A 30 -1.74 27.60 14.74
N SER A 31 -2.56 26.83 15.47
CA SER A 31 -3.25 25.67 14.90
C SER A 31 -4.62 25.47 15.53
N ARG A 32 -5.60 25.08 14.71
CA ARG A 32 -6.91 24.62 15.18
C ARG A 32 -6.89 23.12 15.36
N ILE A 33 -7.78 22.64 16.22
CA ILE A 33 -8.12 21.22 16.28
C ILE A 33 -8.97 20.89 15.05
N SER A 34 -8.64 19.77 14.38
CA SER A 34 -9.29 19.35 13.14
C SER A 34 -9.74 17.89 13.14
N SER A 35 -9.64 17.20 14.27
CA SER A 35 -10.06 15.80 14.45
C SER A 35 -10.85 15.67 15.73
N GLY A 36 -11.98 14.94 15.69
CA GLY A 36 -12.81 14.70 16.89
C GLY A 36 -12.13 13.83 17.96
N ASN A 37 -11.01 13.17 17.64
CA ASN A 37 -10.22 12.48 18.67
C ASN A 37 -9.21 13.40 19.39
N ASP A 38 -9.14 14.67 18.98
CA ASP A 38 -8.23 15.68 19.51
C ASP A 38 -8.94 16.73 20.36
N ASP A 39 -10.27 16.71 20.46
CA ASP A 39 -11.03 17.34 21.53
C ASP A 39 -12.01 16.36 22.15
N ALA A 40 -12.26 16.49 23.45
CA ALA A 40 -13.05 15.50 24.17
C ALA A 40 -13.70 16.09 25.41
N GLU A 41 -14.86 15.56 25.76
CA GLU A 41 -15.58 15.87 26.99
C GLU A 41 -15.66 14.65 27.89
N GLU A 42 -15.33 14.81 29.17
CA GLU A 42 -15.44 13.75 30.16
C GLU A 42 -16.44 14.11 31.25
N ASP A 43 -17.45 13.27 31.49
CA ASP A 43 -18.30 13.36 32.69
C ASP A 43 -17.48 12.98 33.94
N VAL A 44 -17.32 13.91 34.88
CA VAL A 44 -16.53 13.71 36.12
C VAL A 44 -17.08 12.57 36.98
N ASN A 45 -18.40 12.35 36.98
CA ASN A 45 -19.03 11.38 37.89
C ASN A 45 -19.03 9.95 37.33
N GLY A 46 -19.40 9.79 36.06
CA GLY A 46 -19.44 8.52 35.34
C GLY A 46 -18.12 8.14 34.66
N GLY A 47 -17.27 9.11 34.35
CA GLY A 47 -16.02 8.95 33.62
C GLY A 47 -16.22 8.65 32.13
N GLY A 48 -17.43 8.81 31.60
CA GLY A 48 -17.70 8.62 30.17
C GLY A 48 -17.05 9.73 29.35
N ILE A 49 -16.51 9.37 28.18
CA ILE A 49 -15.88 10.29 27.24
C ILE A 49 -16.79 10.45 26.03
N ASP A 50 -16.97 11.70 25.58
CA ASP A 50 -17.53 12.03 24.27
C ASP A 50 -16.43 12.62 23.38
N LEU A 51 -16.23 12.01 22.21
CA LEU A 51 -15.27 12.41 21.17
C LEU A 51 -15.98 12.98 19.93
N SER A 52 -17.29 13.15 20.00
CA SER A 52 -18.16 13.43 18.86
C SER A 52 -19.17 14.54 19.12
N SER A 53 -19.06 15.22 20.25
CA SER A 53 -19.94 16.33 20.59
C SER A 53 -19.81 17.43 19.54
N SER A 54 -20.95 18.07 19.23
CA SER A 54 -20.98 19.22 18.32
C SER A 54 -20.33 20.45 18.93
N ASP A 55 -20.31 20.53 20.25
CA ASP A 55 -19.86 21.66 21.04
C ASP A 55 -19.06 21.17 22.24
N LEU A 56 -18.18 22.04 22.74
CA LEU A 56 -17.42 21.80 23.97
C LEU A 56 -18.10 22.55 25.09
N GLU A 57 -18.83 21.82 25.91
CA GLU A 57 -19.57 22.33 27.05
C GLU A 57 -18.63 22.44 28.23
N MET A 58 -17.97 23.59 28.33
CA MET A 58 -17.10 23.87 29.46
C MET A 58 -17.93 23.93 30.74
N LEU A 59 -17.89 22.80 31.46
CA LEU A 59 -18.18 22.54 32.87
C LEU A 59 -19.51 21.85 33.21
N ASN A 60 -20.66 22.17 32.61
CA ASN A 60 -21.92 21.57 33.08
C ASN A 60 -23.04 21.50 32.04
N ASP A 61 -23.12 20.38 31.31
CA ASP A 61 -24.30 19.98 30.52
C ASP A 61 -25.13 18.89 31.23
N GLY A 62 -25.67 19.22 32.42
CA GLY A 62 -26.44 18.26 33.23
C GLY A 62 -25.59 17.34 34.13
N GLY A 63 -24.27 17.53 34.14
CA GLY A 63 -23.26 16.93 35.01
C GLY A 63 -21.91 17.66 34.85
N VAL A 64 -21.01 17.59 35.85
CA VAL A 64 -19.73 18.30 35.77
C VAL A 64 -18.83 17.66 34.71
N GLN A 65 -18.33 18.45 33.75
CA GLN A 65 -17.46 17.99 32.66
C GLN A 65 -16.00 18.45 32.82
N VAL A 66 -15.08 17.69 32.22
CA VAL A 66 -13.68 18.06 31.97
C VAL A 66 -13.45 18.06 30.47
N ILE A 67 -12.81 19.12 29.96
CA ILE A 67 -12.51 19.24 28.53
C ILE A 67 -11.04 18.96 28.28
N GLY A 68 -10.75 18.12 27.29
CA GLY A 68 -9.42 17.83 26.79
C GLY A 68 -9.24 18.43 25.40
N LEU A 69 -8.12 19.12 25.19
CA LEU A 69 -7.77 19.73 23.90
C LEU A 69 -6.36 19.30 23.50
N ARG A 70 -6.21 18.62 22.37
CA ARG A 70 -4.93 18.15 21.83
C ARG A 70 -4.56 18.94 20.58
N PHE A 71 -3.35 19.47 20.57
CA PHE A 71 -2.78 20.18 19.42
C PHE A 71 -1.57 19.40 18.90
N VAL A 72 -1.45 19.28 17.58
CA VAL A 72 -0.46 18.45 16.88
C VAL A 72 0.51 19.28 16.04
N ASP A 73 1.58 18.65 15.56
CA ASP A 73 2.57 19.22 14.63
C ASP A 73 3.19 20.53 15.13
N ILE A 74 3.42 20.62 16.44
CA ILE A 74 3.85 21.86 17.10
C ILE A 74 5.31 22.17 16.75
N PRO A 75 5.61 23.21 15.96
CA PRO A 75 6.95 23.44 15.40
C PRO A 75 7.83 24.24 16.37
N ILE A 76 7.79 23.90 17.66
CA ILE A 76 8.57 24.53 18.71
C ILE A 76 9.74 23.62 19.06
N PRO A 77 11.00 24.04 18.87
CA PRO A 77 12.15 23.22 19.21
C PRO A 77 12.38 23.21 20.73
N LYS A 78 13.00 22.13 21.23
CA LYS A 78 13.41 22.02 22.64
C LYS A 78 14.33 23.18 23.02
N GLY A 79 14.07 23.79 24.19
CA GLY A 79 14.85 24.93 24.69
C GLY A 79 14.50 26.29 24.08
N ALA A 80 13.43 26.38 23.29
CA ALA A 80 12.81 27.64 22.94
C ALA A 80 12.23 28.34 24.19
N VAL A 81 12.09 29.66 24.10
CA VAL A 81 11.41 30.48 25.11
C VAL A 81 10.04 30.86 24.57
N VAL A 82 8.99 30.51 25.29
CA VAL A 82 7.62 30.96 24.99
C VAL A 82 7.43 32.35 25.58
N ASP A 83 7.08 33.31 24.74
CA ASP A 83 6.88 34.71 25.14
C ASP A 83 5.41 35.01 25.44
N ASN A 84 4.50 34.34 24.71
CA ASN A 84 3.06 34.46 24.93
C ASN A 84 2.35 33.21 24.40
N ALA A 85 1.30 32.75 25.09
CA ALA A 85 0.42 31.71 24.57
C ALA A 85 -1.01 31.87 25.10
N PHE A 86 -2.00 31.53 24.27
CA PHE A 86 -3.42 31.47 24.65
C PHE A 86 -4.19 30.52 23.74
N VAL A 87 -5.36 30.05 24.19
CA VAL A 87 -6.35 29.40 23.32
C VAL A 87 -7.45 30.40 23.00
N GLU A 88 -7.82 30.52 21.73
CA GLU A 88 -9.01 31.26 21.27
C GLU A 88 -10.15 30.27 21.05
N PHE A 89 -11.26 30.49 21.75
CA PHE A 89 -12.52 29.75 21.58
C PHE A 89 -13.50 30.59 20.77
N THR A 90 -14.38 29.91 20.03
CA THR A 90 -15.52 30.51 19.33
C THR A 90 -16.79 30.02 20.02
N CYS A 91 -17.69 30.92 20.41
CA CYS A 91 -18.97 30.58 21.01
C CYS A 91 -19.87 29.87 19.99
N ASP A 92 -20.25 28.61 20.24
CA ASP A 92 -21.24 27.88 19.43
C ASP A 92 -22.66 28.29 19.85
N GLU A 93 -22.90 28.39 21.16
CA GLU A 93 -24.21 28.79 21.69
C GLU A 93 -24.13 29.53 23.02
N THR A 94 -25.19 30.27 23.34
CA THR A 94 -25.24 31.20 24.48
C THR A 94 -25.92 30.59 25.71
N LYS A 95 -25.75 29.28 25.96
CA LYS A 95 -26.28 28.61 27.16
C LYS A 95 -25.76 29.33 28.42
N SER A 96 -26.67 29.69 29.34
CA SER A 96 -26.43 30.43 30.60
C SER A 96 -25.97 31.90 30.54
N GLY A 97 -25.64 32.45 29.36
CA GLY A 97 -25.38 33.88 29.14
C GLY A 97 -24.38 34.51 30.12
N THR A 98 -24.83 35.44 30.97
CA THR A 98 -23.99 36.28 31.86
C THR A 98 -23.70 35.65 33.24
N GLN A 99 -23.90 34.35 33.40
CA GLN A 99 -23.56 33.67 34.66
C GLN A 99 -22.03 33.55 34.81
N PRO A 100 -21.50 33.75 36.03
CA PRO A 100 -20.06 33.73 36.26
C PRO A 100 -19.49 32.34 36.05
N VAL A 101 -18.38 32.28 35.30
CA VAL A 101 -17.61 31.07 35.02
C VAL A 101 -16.16 31.33 35.40
N SER A 102 -15.52 30.35 36.04
CA SER A 102 -14.10 30.37 36.38
C SER A 102 -13.50 29.00 36.11
N ILE A 103 -12.56 28.97 35.19
CA ILE A 103 -11.96 27.75 34.66
C ILE A 103 -10.52 27.64 35.13
N LEU A 104 -10.08 26.43 35.42
CA LEU A 104 -8.67 26.09 35.65
C LEU A 104 -8.13 25.32 34.44
N ILE A 105 -7.07 25.86 33.83
CA ILE A 105 -6.38 25.28 32.68
C ILE A 105 -5.04 24.72 33.17
N ALA A 106 -4.77 23.45 32.86
CA ALA A 106 -3.47 22.80 33.03
C ALA A 106 -3.07 22.10 31.72
N GLY A 107 -1.82 21.69 31.61
CA GLY A 107 -1.36 20.83 30.53
C GLY A 107 -1.25 19.38 30.98
N GLN A 108 -1.26 18.43 30.06
CA GLN A 108 -0.79 17.07 30.34
C GLN A 108 0.74 17.12 30.51
N LEU A 109 1.27 16.61 31.62
CA LEU A 109 2.70 16.48 31.86
C LEU A 109 3.25 15.28 31.07
N SER A 110 3.36 15.46 29.75
CA SER A 110 3.97 14.51 28.80
C SER A 110 4.61 15.29 27.65
N PRO A 111 5.82 14.93 27.21
CA PRO A 111 6.49 15.61 26.10
C PRO A 111 5.92 15.25 24.72
N ASP A 112 5.12 14.18 24.64
CA ASP A 112 4.33 13.82 23.46
C ASP A 112 3.04 13.14 23.95
N THR A 113 1.92 13.47 23.33
CA THR A 113 0.60 13.05 23.80
C THR A 113 -0.14 12.28 22.73
N VAL A 114 -0.85 11.24 23.17
CA VAL A 114 -1.74 10.45 22.31
C VAL A 114 -3.14 11.06 22.27
N THR A 115 -3.88 10.73 21.21
CA THR A 115 -5.29 11.11 21.05
C THR A 115 -6.13 10.69 22.24
N PHE A 116 -7.30 11.31 22.41
CA PHE A 116 -8.29 10.84 23.38
C PHE A 116 -8.91 9.53 22.92
N SER A 117 -9.49 8.79 23.87
CA SER A 117 -10.15 7.51 23.61
C SER A 117 -11.43 7.39 24.45
N ASN A 118 -12.33 6.47 24.07
CA ASN A 118 -13.53 6.17 24.85
C ASN A 118 -13.25 5.41 26.17
N ALA A 119 -11.98 5.34 26.61
CA ALA A 119 -11.62 4.75 27.89
C ALA A 119 -12.20 5.58 29.04
N THR A 120 -12.78 4.91 30.03
CA THR A 120 -13.34 5.60 31.19
C THR A 120 -12.25 6.41 31.90
N LYS A 121 -12.51 7.71 32.10
CA LYS A 121 -11.58 8.67 32.71
C LYS A 121 -10.28 8.92 31.93
N ASP A 122 -10.34 8.89 30.60
CA ASP A 122 -9.18 9.11 29.73
C ASP A 122 -8.52 10.48 29.94
N ILE A 123 -9.28 11.51 30.30
CA ILE A 123 -8.77 12.87 30.52
C ILE A 123 -8.32 13.04 31.98
N THR A 124 -9.19 12.71 32.96
CA THR A 124 -8.87 12.96 34.37
C THR A 124 -7.76 12.07 34.94
N ASN A 125 -7.43 10.95 34.30
CA ASN A 125 -6.29 10.13 34.69
C ASN A 125 -4.94 10.62 34.12
N ARG A 126 -4.93 11.60 33.20
CA ARG A 126 -3.69 12.14 32.63
C ARG A 126 -2.95 12.97 33.70
N PRO A 127 -1.63 12.75 33.90
CA PRO A 127 -0.85 13.56 34.82
C PRO A 127 -0.82 15.01 34.33
N THR A 128 -0.99 15.98 35.23
CA THR A 128 -1.03 17.40 34.88
C THR A 128 0.27 18.12 35.20
N THR A 129 0.53 19.22 34.49
CA THR A 129 1.60 20.16 34.78
C THR A 129 1.44 20.76 36.19
N THR A 130 2.55 21.20 36.77
CA THR A 130 2.52 21.97 38.02
C THR A 130 1.97 23.37 37.76
N ALA A 131 2.37 23.98 36.65
CA ALA A 131 1.80 25.21 36.14
C ALA A 131 0.33 25.00 35.76
N ASN A 132 -0.50 25.92 36.21
CA ASN A 132 -1.92 26.01 35.87
C ASN A 132 -2.32 27.48 35.88
N VAL A 133 -3.37 27.80 35.13
CA VAL A 133 -3.82 29.17 34.92
C VAL A 133 -5.32 29.22 35.14
N VAL A 134 -5.76 30.17 35.98
CA VAL A 134 -7.18 30.49 36.12
C VAL A 134 -7.58 31.44 35.00
N TRP A 135 -8.64 31.09 34.28
CA TRP A 135 -9.28 31.94 33.30
C TRP A 135 -10.72 32.23 33.72
N VAL A 136 -11.10 33.50 33.69
CA VAL A 136 -12.47 33.95 33.87
C VAL A 136 -12.94 34.45 32.50
N PRO A 137 -13.64 33.62 31.71
CA PRO A 137 -14.13 34.01 30.40
C PRO A 137 -15.09 35.20 30.51
N GLU A 138 -15.16 36.00 29.47
CA GLU A 138 -16.17 37.05 29.39
C GLU A 138 -17.57 36.44 29.20
N ASP A 139 -18.61 37.30 29.23
CA ASP A 139 -19.96 36.85 28.92
C ASP A 139 -20.07 36.52 27.43
N TRP A 140 -20.44 35.28 27.09
CA TRP A 140 -20.68 34.87 25.71
C TRP A 140 -22.15 35.12 25.37
N THR A 141 -22.39 36.21 24.64
CA THR A 141 -23.73 36.75 24.38
C THR A 141 -24.15 36.66 22.92
N GLU A 142 -23.25 36.23 22.04
CA GLU A 142 -23.47 36.09 20.60
C GLU A 142 -22.75 34.84 20.06
N VAL A 143 -23.44 34.06 19.23
CA VAL A 143 -22.83 32.93 18.48
C VAL A 143 -21.76 33.46 17.53
N GLY A 144 -20.60 32.83 17.51
CA GLY A 144 -19.41 33.27 16.78
C GLY A 144 -18.56 34.30 17.55
N GLN A 145 -18.96 34.73 18.76
CA GLN A 145 -18.12 35.56 19.62
C GLN A 145 -16.82 34.79 19.95
N LYS A 146 -15.69 35.49 19.88
CA LYS A 146 -14.38 34.92 20.17
C LYS A 146 -13.87 35.42 21.51
N ASP A 147 -13.37 34.50 22.32
CA ASP A 147 -12.77 34.81 23.61
C ASP A 147 -11.45 34.06 23.78
N ARG A 148 -10.51 34.67 24.51
CA ARG A 148 -9.15 34.16 24.67
C ARG A 148 -8.89 33.82 26.11
N THR A 149 -8.22 32.69 26.34
CA THR A 149 -7.78 32.33 27.67
C THR A 149 -6.85 33.39 28.25
N SER A 150 -6.71 33.38 29.58
CA SER A 150 -5.55 34.02 30.21
C SER A 150 -4.24 33.41 29.70
N ASP A 151 -3.13 34.12 29.90
CA ASP A 151 -1.82 33.73 29.38
C ASP A 151 -1.38 32.36 29.93
N ILE A 152 -1.25 31.37 29.03
CA ILE A 152 -0.87 29.99 29.35
C ILE A 152 0.62 29.69 29.11
N THR A 153 1.44 30.72 28.89
CA THR A 153 2.89 30.60 28.61
C THR A 153 3.62 29.64 29.55
N SER A 154 3.35 29.69 30.86
CA SER A 154 4.03 28.83 31.83
C SER A 154 3.69 27.34 31.67
N ILE A 155 2.48 27.02 31.20
CA ILE A 155 2.05 25.64 30.95
C ILE A 155 2.78 25.10 29.73
N ILE A 156 2.79 25.87 28.63
CA ILE A 156 3.49 25.49 27.40
C ILE A 156 4.98 25.35 27.66
N GLN A 157 5.59 26.31 28.38
CA GLN A 157 7.02 26.26 28.73
C GLN A 157 7.37 25.00 29.55
N GLU A 158 6.56 24.65 30.57
CA GLU A 158 6.80 23.44 31.38
C GLU A 158 6.74 22.16 30.54
N ILE A 159 5.86 22.08 29.52
CA ILE A 159 5.77 20.93 28.63
C ILE A 159 6.99 20.85 27.71
N ILE A 160 7.38 21.93 27.04
CA ILE A 160 8.48 21.91 26.07
C ILE A 160 9.87 21.79 26.73
N ASP A 161 9.97 22.09 28.03
CA ASP A 161 11.18 21.91 28.83
C ASP A 161 11.40 20.44 29.25
N GLN A 162 10.43 19.54 29.04
CA GLN A 162 10.58 18.13 29.36
C GLN A 162 11.63 17.45 28.47
N ASP A 163 12.34 16.47 29.04
CA ASP A 163 13.50 15.89 28.37
C ASP A 163 13.20 15.17 27.05
N GLY A 164 11.98 14.67 26.88
CA GLY A 164 11.52 14.00 25.67
C GLY A 164 10.86 14.90 24.63
N TRP A 165 10.80 16.22 24.83
CA TRP A 165 10.16 17.12 23.87
C TRP A 165 10.96 17.16 22.57
N VAL A 166 10.26 16.91 21.46
CA VAL A 166 10.77 16.99 20.09
C VAL A 166 9.82 17.88 19.29
N MET A 167 10.37 18.65 18.35
CA MET A 167 9.58 19.46 17.44
C MET A 167 8.60 18.58 16.63
N GLY A 168 7.34 19.00 16.52
CA GLY A 168 6.26 18.23 15.91
C GLY A 168 5.44 17.41 16.90
N ASN A 169 5.91 17.21 18.14
CA ASN A 169 5.16 16.50 19.16
C ASN A 169 3.83 17.20 19.48
N ALA A 170 2.85 16.40 19.93
CA ALA A 170 1.55 16.91 20.34
C ALA A 170 1.52 17.28 21.84
N LEU A 171 0.75 18.30 22.19
CA LEU A 171 0.47 18.66 23.59
C LEU A 171 -1.03 18.63 23.87
N VAL A 172 -1.38 18.40 25.13
CA VAL A 172 -2.76 18.41 25.62
C VAL A 172 -2.95 19.48 26.68
N LEU A 173 -4.02 20.26 26.56
CA LEU A 173 -4.57 21.13 27.60
C LEU A 173 -5.80 20.48 28.21
N ILE A 174 -5.92 20.59 29.53
CA ILE A 174 -7.00 20.02 30.34
C ILE A 174 -7.69 21.17 31.07
N ILE A 175 -9.00 21.25 30.90
CA ILE A 175 -9.87 22.33 31.35
C ILE A 175 -10.85 21.78 32.37
N THR A 176 -10.84 22.36 33.56
CA THR A 176 -11.66 21.94 34.71
C THR A 176 -12.32 23.14 35.38
N ASP A 177 -13.37 22.90 36.18
CA ASP A 177 -13.95 23.96 37.00
C ASP A 177 -12.94 24.41 38.07
N ASN A 178 -12.92 25.70 38.37
CA ASN A 178 -12.02 26.22 39.39
C ASN A 178 -12.55 25.86 40.80
N PRO A 179 -11.86 24.98 41.57
CA PRO A 179 -12.35 24.56 42.88
C PRO A 179 -12.40 25.70 43.90
N ASP A 180 -11.59 26.74 43.72
CA ASP A 180 -11.54 27.91 44.62
C ASP A 180 -12.64 28.94 44.31
N ASN A 181 -13.20 28.91 43.11
CA ASN A 181 -14.30 29.76 42.69
C ASN A 181 -15.19 29.02 41.66
N PRO A 182 -16.01 28.05 42.11
CA PRO A 182 -16.78 27.21 41.21
C PRO A 182 -17.74 28.00 40.34
N SER A 183 -17.94 27.53 39.12
CA SER A 183 -18.78 28.20 38.13
C SER A 183 -20.27 28.03 38.43
N ASP A 184 -21.04 29.09 38.23
CA ASP A 184 -22.51 29.06 38.30
C ASP A 184 -23.15 28.89 36.91
N GLY A 185 -22.38 29.11 35.84
CA GLY A 185 -22.79 28.98 34.43
C GLY A 185 -21.92 28.04 33.61
N ILE A 186 -22.11 28.09 32.29
CA ILE A 186 -21.41 27.29 31.26
C ILE A 186 -20.93 28.19 30.12
N ARG A 187 -19.94 27.73 29.37
CA ARG A 187 -19.51 28.30 28.08
C ARG A 187 -19.45 27.17 27.04
N CYS A 188 -20.26 27.26 25.99
CA CYS A 188 -20.32 26.25 24.93
C CYS A 188 -19.53 26.76 23.72
N ALA A 189 -18.42 26.10 23.41
CA ALA A 189 -17.55 26.47 22.30
C ALA A 189 -17.74 25.54 21.11
N GLU A 190 -17.42 26.01 19.92
CA GLU A 190 -17.26 25.16 18.74
C GLU A 190 -16.24 24.05 19.01
N SER A 191 -16.54 22.83 18.55
CA SER A 191 -15.66 21.66 18.61
C SER A 191 -14.95 21.42 17.28
N ALA A 192 -14.13 20.37 17.18
CA ALA A 192 -13.53 19.89 15.94
C ALA A 192 -14.56 19.50 14.86
N SER A 193 -15.85 19.34 15.21
CA SER A 193 -16.92 19.11 14.23
C SER A 193 -17.19 20.33 13.34
N ASP A 194 -16.86 21.55 13.78
CA ASP A 194 -16.68 22.75 12.93
C ASP A 194 -15.21 23.19 12.95
N PRO A 195 -14.38 22.70 12.00
CA PRO A 195 -12.95 23.02 11.95
C PRO A 195 -12.64 24.53 11.81
N SER A 196 -13.61 25.34 11.36
CA SER A 196 -13.43 26.78 11.20
C SER A 196 -13.59 27.56 12.52
N GLY A 197 -14.42 27.02 13.41
CA GLY A 197 -14.72 27.56 14.75
C GLY A 197 -13.93 26.91 15.88
N ALA A 198 -13.47 25.67 15.69
CA ALA A 198 -12.76 24.83 16.68
C ALA A 198 -11.63 25.55 17.42
N PRO A 199 -11.25 25.13 18.65
CA PRO A 199 -10.27 25.82 19.47
C PRO A 199 -8.94 26.05 18.74
N LEU A 200 -8.42 27.27 18.80
CA LEU A 200 -7.15 27.68 18.18
C LEU A 200 -6.10 27.91 19.27
N LEU A 201 -4.99 27.16 19.25
CA LEU A 201 -3.83 27.46 20.09
C LEU A 201 -2.94 28.47 19.38
N HIS A 202 -2.65 29.59 20.04
CA HIS A 202 -1.70 30.60 19.61
C HIS A 202 -0.46 30.57 20.50
N ILE A 203 0.74 30.52 19.90
CA ILE A 203 2.01 30.58 20.61
C ILE A 203 2.96 31.55 19.93
N VAL A 204 3.51 32.48 20.70
CA VAL A 204 4.66 33.30 20.32
C VAL A 204 5.89 32.76 21.04
N PHE A 205 6.93 32.40 20.29
CA PHE A 205 8.16 31.85 20.86
C PHE A 205 9.41 32.34 20.15
N ARG A 206 10.55 32.30 20.84
CA ARG A 206 11.88 32.58 20.30
C ARG A 206 12.76 31.34 20.41
N GLY A 207 13.37 30.96 19.29
CA GLY A 207 14.33 29.86 19.23
C GLY A 207 15.75 30.29 19.61
N LYS A 208 16.58 29.32 20.00
CA LYS A 208 18.03 29.50 20.17
C LYS A 208 18.84 29.36 18.86
N PHE A 209 18.16 29.08 17.75
CA PHE A 209 18.75 28.75 16.46
C PHE A 209 18.59 29.90 15.48
N ALA A 210 19.44 29.94 14.45
CA ALA A 210 19.30 30.88 13.35
C ALA A 210 18.00 30.61 12.57
N VAL A 211 17.30 31.65 12.15
CA VAL A 211 16.04 31.56 11.37
C VAL A 211 15.98 32.63 10.28
N ASP A 212 14.90 32.66 9.50
CA ASP A 212 14.67 33.63 8.40
C ASP A 212 15.86 33.77 7.43
N PRO A 213 16.26 32.67 6.77
CA PRO A 213 17.36 32.69 5.82
C PRO A 213 17.06 33.58 4.61
N VAL A 214 18.09 34.27 4.13
CA VAL A 214 18.13 34.95 2.85
C VAL A 214 19.40 34.51 2.13
N PRO A 215 19.32 33.89 0.93
CA PRO A 215 18.10 33.50 0.21
C PRO A 215 17.20 32.57 1.04
N ALA A 216 15.89 32.70 0.83
CA ALA A 216 14.91 31.84 1.49
C ALA A 216 15.17 30.37 1.15
N ASP A 217 14.83 29.47 2.06
CA ASP A 217 15.01 28.04 1.82
C ASP A 217 14.22 27.58 0.57
N GLY A 218 14.89 26.82 -0.30
CA GLY A 218 14.37 26.37 -1.59
C GLY A 218 14.33 27.44 -2.69
N ALA A 219 14.84 28.66 -2.46
CA ALA A 219 14.73 29.74 -3.45
C ALA A 219 15.55 29.48 -4.73
N LEU A 220 15.07 30.01 -5.85
CA LEU A 220 15.87 30.21 -7.06
C LEU A 220 16.64 31.53 -6.96
N TYR A 221 17.95 31.48 -7.17
CA TYR A 221 18.83 32.64 -7.02
C TYR A 221 19.64 32.88 -8.31
N GLU A 222 19.32 33.94 -9.04
CA GLU A 222 19.84 34.16 -10.40
C GLU A 222 21.29 34.65 -10.46
N ASP A 223 21.81 35.23 -9.38
CA ASP A 223 23.15 35.79 -9.34
C ASP A 223 24.22 34.72 -9.02
N THR A 224 25.42 34.91 -9.57
CA THR A 224 26.59 34.04 -9.32
C THR A 224 27.37 34.43 -8.05
N THR A 225 26.86 35.43 -7.31
CA THR A 225 27.39 35.90 -6.02
C THR A 225 26.23 36.14 -5.08
N ALA A 226 26.32 35.69 -3.82
CA ALA A 226 25.24 35.90 -2.84
C ALA A 226 25.75 36.49 -1.53
N ILE A 227 24.84 37.18 -0.85
CA ILE A 227 24.96 37.51 0.57
C ILE A 227 23.98 36.58 1.28
N LEU A 228 24.53 35.66 2.07
CA LEU A 228 23.74 34.77 2.92
C LEU A 228 23.53 35.48 4.26
N SER A 229 22.29 35.70 4.68
CA SER A 229 21.96 36.35 5.95
C SER A 229 20.81 35.65 6.67
N TRP A 230 20.77 35.78 7.99
CA TRP A 230 19.77 35.13 8.85
C TRP A 230 19.41 36.07 10.01
N LEU A 231 18.33 35.74 10.72
CA LEU A 231 18.03 36.27 12.03
C LEU A 231 18.72 35.42 13.11
N PRO A 232 19.59 36.02 13.95
CA PRO A 232 20.25 35.29 15.02
C PRO A 232 19.33 34.65 16.04
N GLY A 233 19.73 33.47 16.52
CA GLY A 233 19.13 32.81 17.68
C GLY A 233 19.29 33.58 18.99
N LEU A 234 18.40 33.34 19.95
CA LEU A 234 18.43 34.02 21.25
C LEU A 234 19.76 33.74 22.00
N ASN A 235 20.34 34.79 22.60
CA ASN A 235 21.60 34.77 23.37
C ASN A 235 22.88 34.47 22.58
N SER A 236 22.81 34.36 21.25
CA SER A 236 24.01 34.16 20.47
C SER A 236 24.90 35.41 20.42
N VAL A 237 26.21 35.17 20.34
CA VAL A 237 27.24 36.20 20.22
C VAL A 237 28.12 36.02 18.98
N SER A 238 28.04 34.85 18.33
CA SER A 238 28.71 34.53 17.07
C SER A 238 28.07 33.29 16.43
N HIS A 239 28.43 33.03 15.17
CA HIS A 239 27.74 32.07 14.31
C HIS A 239 28.74 31.21 13.53
N ASP A 240 28.72 29.90 13.71
CA ASP A 240 29.51 28.99 12.87
C ASP A 240 28.76 28.72 11.56
N ALA A 241 29.35 29.15 10.43
CA ALA A 241 28.71 29.06 9.12
C ALA A 241 29.21 27.86 8.31
N TYR A 242 28.28 27.12 7.71
CA TYR A 242 28.55 25.97 6.85
C TYR A 242 27.90 26.16 5.48
N PHE A 243 28.60 25.82 4.39
CA PHE A 243 28.14 25.99 3.02
C PHE A 243 28.75 24.94 2.09
N GLY A 244 27.96 24.35 1.19
CA GLY A 244 28.45 23.38 0.21
C GLY A 244 27.37 22.82 -0.70
N GLU A 245 27.76 21.89 -1.59
CA GLU A 245 26.87 21.28 -2.59
C GLU A 245 26.28 19.94 -2.11
N ASN A 246 26.82 19.38 -1.01
CA ASN A 246 26.37 18.13 -0.43
C ASN A 246 25.70 18.37 0.92
N ILE A 247 24.42 18.01 1.01
CA ILE A 247 23.61 18.22 2.22
C ILE A 247 24.16 17.45 3.44
N ALA A 248 24.70 16.25 3.26
CA ALA A 248 25.24 15.44 4.35
C ALA A 248 26.54 16.05 4.90
N ASP A 249 27.41 16.54 4.02
CA ASP A 249 28.64 17.21 4.45
C ASP A 249 28.33 18.51 5.18
N VAL A 250 27.36 19.30 4.70
CA VAL A 250 26.88 20.50 5.40
C VAL A 250 26.24 20.14 6.74
N SER A 251 25.45 19.05 6.82
CA SER A 251 24.87 18.54 8.07
C SER A 251 25.91 18.11 9.10
N GLU A 252 27.02 17.53 8.68
CA GLU A 252 28.06 17.09 9.61
C GLU A 252 29.16 18.14 9.82
N GLY A 253 29.14 19.23 9.04
CA GLY A 253 30.25 20.18 8.98
C GLY A 253 31.56 19.53 8.49
N ALA A 254 31.44 18.53 7.61
CA ALA A 254 32.55 17.74 7.11
C ALA A 254 33.21 18.38 5.88
N GLY A 255 34.41 17.90 5.54
CA GLY A 255 35.17 18.40 4.39
C GLY A 255 35.49 19.89 4.50
N ASP A 256 35.30 20.62 3.41
CA ASP A 256 35.57 22.06 3.32
C ASP A 256 34.30 22.91 3.56
N THR A 257 33.24 22.33 4.12
CA THR A 257 31.94 23.02 4.26
C THR A 257 31.95 24.11 5.33
N PHE A 258 32.81 24.02 6.35
CA PHE A 258 32.92 25.04 7.40
C PHE A 258 33.59 26.32 6.87
N GLN A 259 32.82 27.41 6.82
CA GLN A 259 33.23 28.71 6.30
C GLN A 259 33.69 29.70 7.39
N GLY A 260 33.85 29.21 8.62
CA GLY A 260 34.36 29.96 9.76
C GLY A 260 33.27 30.61 10.62
N ASN A 261 33.72 31.08 11.79
CA ASN A 261 32.89 31.77 12.76
C ASN A 261 32.67 33.24 12.37
N GLN A 262 31.41 33.66 12.30
CA GLN A 262 30.97 35.00 11.94
C GLN A 262 30.49 35.77 13.17
N THR A 263 30.82 37.05 13.26
CA THR A 263 30.26 37.95 14.28
C THR A 263 29.05 38.72 13.80
N ASP A 264 28.90 38.85 12.48
CA ASP A 264 27.73 39.44 11.84
C ASP A 264 26.79 38.32 11.38
N ALA A 265 25.48 38.60 11.34
CA ALA A 265 24.46 37.66 10.91
C ALA A 265 24.36 37.51 9.37
N PHE A 266 25.50 37.61 8.69
CA PHE A 266 25.64 37.40 7.25
C PHE A 266 27.06 37.02 6.86
N PHE A 267 27.23 36.33 5.73
CA PHE A 267 28.51 36.21 5.02
C PHE A 267 28.32 36.20 3.50
N THR A 268 29.42 36.34 2.76
CA THR A 268 29.38 36.50 1.30
C THR A 268 30.00 35.31 0.56
N VAL A 269 29.36 34.91 -0.53
CA VAL A 269 29.82 33.84 -1.42
C VAL A 269 30.02 34.39 -2.83
N GLY A 270 31.07 33.94 -3.50
CA GLY A 270 31.41 34.30 -4.88
C GLY A 270 32.15 35.61 -5.08
N ILE A 271 32.72 36.19 -4.03
CA ILE A 271 33.51 37.42 -4.12
C ILE A 271 34.96 37.12 -3.72
N ALA A 272 35.93 37.56 -4.53
CA ALA A 272 37.34 37.37 -4.24
C ALA A 272 37.70 37.92 -2.84
N GLY A 273 38.18 37.04 -1.96
CA GLY A 273 38.51 37.36 -0.56
C GLY A 273 37.39 37.11 0.44
N SER A 274 36.22 36.61 0.03
CA SER A 274 35.21 36.05 0.92
C SER A 274 35.54 34.60 1.31
N PRO A 275 34.82 34.01 2.28
CA PRO A 275 35.02 32.61 2.69
C PRO A 275 34.91 31.61 1.53
N VAL A 276 34.01 31.88 0.57
CA VAL A 276 33.80 31.05 -0.64
C VAL A 276 34.09 31.89 -1.90
N PRO A 277 35.32 31.94 -2.41
CA PRO A 277 35.72 32.92 -3.43
C PRO A 277 35.38 32.54 -4.89
N ASP A 278 35.10 31.26 -5.18
CA ASP A 278 35.07 30.72 -6.54
C ASP A 278 33.77 31.02 -7.32
N GLY A 279 32.74 31.55 -6.66
CA GLY A 279 31.44 31.86 -7.29
C GLY A 279 30.41 30.74 -7.13
N LEU A 280 29.15 31.08 -7.41
CA LEU A 280 28.08 30.10 -7.55
C LEU A 280 27.97 29.64 -9.00
N VAL A 281 27.78 28.34 -9.19
CA VAL A 281 27.71 27.71 -10.51
C VAL A 281 26.24 27.54 -10.92
N PRO A 282 25.82 28.02 -12.11
CA PRO A 282 24.49 27.75 -12.65
C PRO A 282 24.18 26.26 -12.74
N GLY A 283 22.98 25.85 -12.31
CA GLY A 283 22.51 24.47 -12.28
C GLY A 283 22.84 23.71 -10.99
N ILE A 284 23.49 24.35 -10.00
CA ILE A 284 23.84 23.73 -8.72
C ILE A 284 22.89 24.20 -7.61
N THR A 285 22.48 23.24 -6.78
CA THR A 285 21.82 23.49 -5.49
C THR A 285 22.87 23.55 -4.40
N TYR A 286 22.87 24.64 -3.64
CA TYR A 286 23.74 24.84 -2.50
C TYR A 286 22.96 24.68 -1.21
N TYR A 287 23.60 24.06 -0.23
CA TYR A 287 23.10 23.86 1.13
C TYR A 287 23.94 24.66 2.10
N TRP A 288 23.31 25.18 3.15
CA TRP A 288 23.99 25.95 4.17
C TRP A 288 23.29 25.85 5.52
N ARG A 289 24.07 26.01 6.58
CA ARG A 289 23.62 25.91 7.97
C ARG A 289 24.35 26.93 8.82
N ILE A 290 23.66 27.45 9.82
CA ILE A 290 24.26 28.34 10.83
C ILE A 290 24.09 27.74 12.22
N ASP A 291 25.19 27.58 12.94
CA ASP A 291 25.19 27.16 14.34
C ASP A 291 25.41 28.37 15.25
N GLU A 292 24.47 28.62 16.16
CA GLU A 292 24.46 29.79 17.03
C GLU A 292 25.28 29.53 18.31
N ILE A 293 26.30 30.35 18.57
CA ILE A 293 27.18 30.20 19.73
C ILE A 293 26.83 31.23 20.81
N GLU A 294 26.53 30.76 22.01
CA GLU A 294 26.24 31.63 23.17
C GLU A 294 27.51 32.26 23.77
N ALA A 295 27.33 33.22 24.68
CA ALA A 295 28.42 33.99 25.29
C ALA A 295 29.47 33.17 26.06
N ASP A 296 29.16 31.93 26.44
CA ASP A 296 30.11 31.02 27.09
C ASP A 296 31.14 30.42 26.12
N GLY A 297 30.91 30.56 24.80
CA GLY A 297 31.77 30.02 23.74
C GLY A 297 31.76 28.50 23.62
N THR A 298 30.89 27.80 24.35
CA THR A 298 30.82 26.32 24.37
C THR A 298 29.43 25.79 24.10
N THR A 299 28.38 26.57 24.36
CA THR A 299 27.01 26.22 24.04
C THR A 299 26.76 26.57 22.58
N ILE A 300 26.61 25.53 21.75
CA ILE A 300 26.38 25.63 20.31
C ILE A 300 24.98 25.09 20.01
N ASN A 301 24.12 25.95 19.48
CA ASN A 301 22.78 25.61 19.05
C ASN A 301 22.81 25.36 17.54
N LYS A 302 22.93 24.09 17.15
CA LYS A 302 23.02 23.67 15.75
C LYS A 302 21.75 24.01 14.98
N GLY A 303 21.85 24.77 13.88
CA GLY A 303 20.70 25.26 13.12
C GLY A 303 20.17 24.27 12.07
N ASP A 304 19.08 24.67 11.43
CA ASP A 304 18.49 23.96 10.29
C ASP A 304 19.36 24.13 9.03
N ILE A 305 19.24 23.18 8.10
CA ILE A 305 19.90 23.25 6.80
C ILE A 305 18.94 23.89 5.80
N TRP A 306 19.37 25.00 5.21
CA TRP A 306 18.67 25.69 4.16
C TRP A 306 19.33 25.45 2.81
N SER A 307 18.60 25.70 1.74
CA SER A 307 19.06 25.51 0.38
C SER A 307 18.62 26.63 -0.55
N PHE A 308 19.36 26.83 -1.63
CA PHE A 308 18.90 27.60 -2.79
C PHE A 308 19.56 27.03 -4.06
N THR A 309 18.92 27.25 -5.20
CA THR A 309 19.42 26.74 -6.49
C THR A 309 19.72 27.90 -7.43
N VAL A 310 20.90 27.87 -8.05
CA VAL A 310 21.20 28.80 -9.14
C VAL A 310 20.62 28.23 -10.44
N PRO A 311 19.70 28.92 -11.12
CA PRO A 311 19.06 28.38 -12.33
C PRO A 311 20.10 28.04 -13.42
N SER A 312 19.89 26.93 -14.13
CA SER A 312 20.75 26.49 -15.23
C SER A 312 20.75 27.50 -16.39
N LEU A 313 21.88 27.65 -17.09
CA LEU A 313 21.94 28.41 -18.35
C LEU A 313 21.41 27.62 -19.56
N LYS A 314 21.31 26.29 -19.42
CA LYS A 314 20.69 25.38 -20.41
C LYS A 314 19.20 25.20 -20.12
N ALA A 315 18.44 24.72 -21.10
CA ALA A 315 17.08 24.23 -20.89
C ALA A 315 17.06 23.11 -19.84
N TYR A 316 16.04 23.10 -18.98
CA TYR A 316 15.88 22.12 -17.90
C TYR A 316 14.39 21.84 -17.65
N ASN A 317 14.09 20.87 -16.78
CA ASN A 317 12.71 20.44 -16.49
C ASN A 317 11.92 20.14 -17.77
N HIS A 318 12.49 19.26 -18.61
CA HIS A 318 11.84 18.77 -19.82
C HIS A 318 10.63 17.91 -19.45
N ASN A 319 9.52 18.04 -20.19
CA ASN A 319 8.33 17.20 -19.96
C ASN A 319 8.57 15.72 -20.25
N LEU A 320 9.55 15.41 -21.10
CA LEU A 320 10.05 14.06 -21.34
C LEU A 320 11.47 13.92 -20.79
N SER A 321 11.67 12.94 -19.92
CA SER A 321 13.00 12.56 -19.43
C SER A 321 13.81 11.83 -20.51
N ASP A 322 15.14 11.82 -20.39
CA ASP A 322 15.99 10.99 -21.25
C ASP A 322 15.64 9.50 -21.09
N GLY A 323 15.50 8.79 -22.21
CA GLY A 323 15.13 7.39 -22.26
C GLY A 323 13.65 7.12 -22.02
N ALA A 324 12.77 8.13 -22.04
CA ALA A 324 11.34 7.92 -21.83
C ALA A 324 10.77 6.95 -22.87
N THR A 325 9.78 6.13 -22.52
CA THR A 325 9.18 5.13 -23.42
C THR A 325 7.66 5.23 -23.38
N PHE A 326 6.97 4.72 -24.40
CA PHE A 326 5.50 4.73 -24.54
C PHE A 326 4.90 6.13 -24.74
N ILE A 327 5.66 7.02 -25.38
CA ILE A 327 5.20 8.38 -25.66
C ILE A 327 4.13 8.39 -26.74
N ASP A 328 3.05 9.14 -26.51
CA ASP A 328 2.00 9.39 -27.51
C ASP A 328 2.64 9.91 -28.81
N PRO A 329 2.37 9.30 -29.98
CA PRO A 329 2.88 9.80 -31.26
C PRO A 329 2.44 11.23 -31.64
N GLN A 330 1.56 11.87 -30.85
CA GLN A 330 1.15 13.28 -30.96
C GLN A 330 1.71 14.19 -29.85
N THR A 331 2.71 13.72 -29.09
CA THR A 331 3.30 14.49 -27.98
C THR A 331 3.97 15.78 -28.44
N GLU A 332 3.68 16.87 -27.73
CA GLU A 332 4.43 18.14 -27.79
C GLU A 332 5.58 18.11 -26.77
N LEU A 333 6.76 18.57 -27.16
CA LEU A 333 7.92 18.69 -26.28
C LEU A 333 7.88 20.04 -25.57
N SER A 334 8.21 20.11 -24.28
CA SER A 334 8.30 21.37 -23.54
C SER A 334 9.40 21.35 -22.48
N TRP A 335 9.88 22.53 -22.10
CA TRP A 335 10.98 22.72 -21.14
C TRP A 335 10.86 24.06 -20.41
N THR A 336 11.63 24.20 -19.34
CA THR A 336 11.88 25.50 -18.71
C THR A 336 13.10 26.16 -19.36
N PRO A 337 12.97 27.42 -19.85
CA PRO A 337 14.08 28.20 -20.36
C PRO A 337 15.26 28.31 -19.39
N GLY A 338 16.48 28.24 -19.93
CA GLY A 338 17.69 28.59 -19.19
C GLY A 338 17.67 30.05 -18.69
N SER A 339 18.39 30.33 -17.60
CA SER A 339 18.53 31.67 -17.04
C SER A 339 18.99 32.68 -18.10
N GLY A 340 18.27 33.78 -18.22
CA GLY A 340 18.59 34.85 -19.17
C GLY A 340 18.24 34.55 -20.64
N ALA A 341 17.82 33.34 -20.98
CA ALA A 341 17.46 32.94 -22.34
C ALA A 341 16.47 33.91 -23.02
N LYS A 342 16.68 34.14 -24.31
CA LYS A 342 15.85 35.00 -25.16
C LYS A 342 15.13 34.21 -26.24
N VAL A 343 15.81 33.22 -26.81
CA VAL A 343 15.29 32.32 -27.84
C VAL A 343 15.95 30.95 -27.71
N HIS A 344 15.25 29.93 -28.18
CA HIS A 344 15.61 28.52 -28.11
C HIS A 344 15.82 27.97 -29.52
N THR A 345 16.76 27.05 -29.70
CA THR A 345 16.89 26.28 -30.95
C THR A 345 16.69 24.81 -30.62
N VAL A 346 15.65 24.21 -31.17
CA VAL A 346 15.31 22.79 -30.95
C VAL A 346 15.84 21.94 -32.10
N PHE A 347 16.55 20.87 -31.75
CA PHE A 347 16.99 19.84 -32.67
C PHE A 347 16.21 18.56 -32.36
N PHE A 348 15.68 17.91 -33.39
CA PHE A 348 14.81 16.72 -33.25
C PHE A 348 15.08 15.75 -34.42
N GLY A 349 15.12 14.45 -34.14
CA GLY A 349 15.33 13.41 -35.15
C GLY A 349 15.33 11.99 -34.58
N ASP A 350 15.53 10.98 -35.41
CA ASP A 350 15.60 9.56 -35.00
C ASP A 350 17.05 9.03 -34.91
N ASN A 351 18.03 9.93 -35.04
CA ASN A 351 19.45 9.62 -34.95
C ASN A 351 20.13 10.50 -33.89
N PHE A 352 20.75 9.85 -32.90
CA PHE A 352 21.43 10.53 -31.81
C PHE A 352 22.56 11.45 -32.30
N ASP A 353 23.41 10.98 -33.21
CA ASP A 353 24.59 11.73 -33.67
C ASP A 353 24.18 12.97 -34.46
N ASP A 354 23.13 12.89 -35.27
CA ASP A 354 22.63 14.03 -36.04
C ASP A 354 22.09 15.12 -35.11
N VAL A 355 21.28 14.74 -34.12
CA VAL A 355 20.72 15.68 -33.13
C VAL A 355 21.80 16.23 -32.21
N SER A 356 22.73 15.41 -31.75
CA SER A 356 23.81 15.81 -30.83
C SER A 356 24.87 16.68 -31.50
N ASN A 357 25.11 16.53 -32.82
CA ASN A 357 26.12 17.31 -33.55
C ASN A 357 25.55 18.47 -34.37
N ALA A 358 24.22 18.64 -34.44
CA ALA A 358 23.62 19.75 -35.17
C ALA A 358 24.09 21.12 -34.65
N VAL A 359 24.33 22.07 -35.57
CA VAL A 359 24.85 23.42 -35.29
C VAL A 359 24.02 24.55 -35.91
N GLU A 360 23.08 24.23 -36.80
CA GLU A 360 22.19 25.20 -37.46
C GLU A 360 20.73 24.79 -37.23
N GLY A 361 19.92 25.70 -36.72
CA GLY A 361 18.49 25.52 -36.50
C GLY A 361 17.76 26.87 -36.46
N LEU A 362 16.43 26.85 -36.49
CA LEU A 362 15.62 28.06 -36.43
C LEU A 362 15.37 28.45 -34.97
N PRO A 363 15.72 29.68 -34.54
CA PRO A 363 15.42 30.14 -33.20
C PRO A 363 13.92 30.41 -33.04
N GLN A 364 13.38 30.05 -31.88
CA GLN A 364 11.99 30.30 -31.51
C GLN A 364 11.89 30.92 -30.11
N ALA A 365 10.80 31.64 -29.86
CA ALA A 365 10.53 32.26 -28.56
C ALA A 365 9.71 31.36 -27.63
N ALA A 366 9.00 30.36 -28.16
CA ALA A 366 8.21 29.44 -27.37
C ALA A 366 9.11 28.37 -26.73
N SER A 367 8.81 28.00 -25.49
CA SER A 367 9.45 26.89 -24.77
C SER A 367 8.71 25.56 -24.98
N THR A 368 8.07 25.42 -26.15
CA THR A 368 7.40 24.19 -26.61
C THR A 368 7.78 23.91 -28.06
N TYR A 369 7.71 22.64 -28.47
CA TYR A 369 8.02 22.19 -29.83
C TYR A 369 7.10 21.04 -30.22
N ASP A 370 6.34 21.25 -31.29
CA ASP A 370 5.52 20.22 -31.92
C ASP A 370 6.36 19.50 -32.99
N PRO A 371 6.77 18.23 -32.77
CA PRO A 371 7.52 17.47 -33.76
C PRO A 371 6.65 16.96 -34.92
N GLY A 372 5.33 17.17 -34.86
CA GLY A 372 4.36 16.57 -35.76
C GLY A 372 4.11 15.09 -35.46
N PRO A 373 3.38 14.38 -36.33
CA PRO A 373 3.05 12.98 -36.12
C PRO A 373 4.30 12.10 -36.14
N LEU A 374 4.47 11.30 -35.09
CA LEU A 374 5.57 10.37 -34.92
C LEU A 374 5.19 8.93 -35.35
N GLU A 375 6.19 8.14 -35.72
CA GLU A 375 6.01 6.71 -35.98
C GLU A 375 5.94 5.95 -34.65
N SER A 376 5.12 4.90 -34.57
CA SER A 376 5.03 3.99 -33.42
C SER A 376 6.28 3.11 -33.27
N GLU A 377 6.58 2.67 -32.04
CA GLU A 377 7.77 1.85 -31.69
C GLU A 377 9.11 2.48 -32.08
N LYS A 378 9.16 3.79 -32.21
CA LYS A 378 10.34 4.49 -32.72
C LYS A 378 10.95 5.38 -31.66
N THR A 379 12.27 5.27 -31.52
CA THR A 379 13.06 6.14 -30.65
C THR A 379 13.43 7.42 -31.39
N TYR A 380 13.14 8.55 -30.77
CA TYR A 380 13.50 9.89 -31.18
C TYR A 380 14.48 10.51 -30.18
N TYR A 381 15.27 11.45 -30.68
CA TYR A 381 16.25 12.22 -29.93
C TYR A 381 15.95 13.70 -30.10
N TRP A 382 16.14 14.48 -29.05
CA TRP A 382 15.95 15.92 -29.09
C TRP A 382 16.91 16.67 -28.18
N ARG A 383 17.17 17.93 -28.51
CA ARG A 383 18.08 18.82 -27.76
C ARG A 383 17.59 20.26 -27.89
N VAL A 384 17.68 21.03 -26.82
CA VAL A 384 17.35 22.46 -26.83
C VAL A 384 18.58 23.30 -26.50
N ASP A 385 19.00 24.15 -27.44
CA ASP A 385 20.07 25.12 -27.21
C ASP A 385 19.48 26.49 -26.86
N GLU A 386 20.03 27.12 -25.81
CA GLU A 386 19.54 28.38 -25.24
C GLU A 386 20.42 29.57 -25.64
N PHE A 387 19.86 30.65 -26.18
CA PHE A 387 20.61 31.88 -26.48
C PHE A 387 20.21 33.02 -25.54
N ASP A 388 21.17 33.55 -24.77
CA ASP A 388 20.94 34.57 -23.74
C ASP A 388 21.07 36.02 -24.23
N GLY A 389 21.50 36.22 -25.49
CA GLY A 389 21.79 37.51 -26.09
C GLY A 389 23.29 37.79 -26.30
N VAL A 390 24.16 36.96 -25.73
CA VAL A 390 25.62 37.02 -25.86
C VAL A 390 26.15 35.73 -26.47
N GLU A 391 25.80 34.58 -25.91
CA GLU A 391 26.25 33.26 -26.37
C GLU A 391 25.14 32.20 -26.36
N THR A 392 25.43 31.05 -26.98
CA THR A 392 24.52 29.91 -27.05
C THR A 392 25.01 28.80 -26.12
N HIS A 393 24.16 28.40 -25.18
CA HIS A 393 24.37 27.31 -24.25
C HIS A 393 23.78 26.03 -24.85
N LYS A 394 24.66 25.12 -25.26
CA LYS A 394 24.26 23.83 -25.85
C LYS A 394 23.57 22.96 -24.79
N GLY A 395 22.37 22.49 -25.08
CA GLY A 395 21.61 21.59 -24.22
C GLY A 395 22.12 20.15 -24.24
N ASP A 396 21.54 19.34 -23.37
CA ASP A 396 21.79 17.89 -23.35
C ASP A 396 20.88 17.19 -24.37
N THR A 397 21.36 16.11 -24.99
CA THR A 397 20.58 15.33 -25.96
C THR A 397 19.81 14.24 -25.23
N LEU A 398 18.48 14.34 -25.28
CA LEU A 398 17.54 13.45 -24.63
C LEU A 398 16.93 12.50 -25.67
N SER A 399 16.49 11.33 -25.23
CA SER A 399 15.81 10.35 -26.07
C SER A 399 14.42 9.99 -25.53
N PHE A 400 13.50 9.59 -26.41
CA PHE A 400 12.25 8.93 -26.02
C PHE A 400 11.77 7.94 -27.09
N THR A 401 10.95 6.96 -26.71
CA THR A 401 10.38 5.95 -27.62
C THR A 401 8.87 6.02 -27.63
N THR A 402 8.27 6.11 -28.81
CA THR A 402 6.82 6.14 -28.98
C THR A 402 6.18 4.78 -28.74
N ILE A 403 4.92 4.80 -28.27
CA ILE A 403 4.14 3.57 -28.05
C ILE A 403 3.88 2.80 -29.36
N GLY A 404 3.94 1.46 -29.29
CA GLY A 404 3.81 0.56 -30.43
C GLY A 404 2.40 0.11 -30.79
N ALA A 405 1.60 -0.16 -29.77
CA ALA A 405 0.18 -0.41 -29.87
C ALA A 405 -0.52 0.35 -28.75
N THR A 406 -1.67 0.93 -29.03
CA THR A 406 -2.51 1.53 -27.99
C THR A 406 -3.30 0.44 -27.30
N GLY A 407 -3.36 0.46 -25.97
CA GLY A 407 -4.29 -0.36 -25.22
C GLY A 407 -5.72 -0.26 -25.78
N VAL A 408 -6.48 -1.34 -25.67
CA VAL A 408 -7.84 -1.48 -26.23
C VAL A 408 -8.90 -1.74 -25.16
N GLY A 409 -8.52 -1.76 -23.89
CA GLY A 409 -9.42 -1.97 -22.76
C GLY A 409 -9.10 -3.19 -21.91
N LEU A 410 -9.99 -3.50 -20.98
CA LEU A 410 -9.92 -4.65 -20.08
C LEU A 410 -10.97 -5.70 -20.46
N ARG A 411 -10.66 -6.96 -20.22
CA ARG A 411 -11.63 -8.06 -20.36
C ARG A 411 -12.60 -8.03 -19.19
N GLY A 412 -13.86 -7.73 -19.45
CA GLY A 412 -14.97 -7.77 -18.47
C GLY A 412 -15.70 -9.11 -18.50
N ASP A 413 -15.61 -9.85 -17.40
CA ASP A 413 -16.43 -11.04 -17.14
C ASP A 413 -17.62 -10.66 -16.27
N TYR A 414 -18.83 -10.91 -16.76
CA TYR A 414 -20.08 -10.54 -16.12
C TYR A 414 -20.83 -11.78 -15.63
N TYR A 415 -21.22 -11.74 -14.36
CA TYR A 415 -21.81 -12.84 -13.64
C TYR A 415 -23.20 -12.47 -13.09
N THR A 416 -24.10 -13.45 -13.02
CA THR A 416 -25.32 -13.31 -12.22
C THR A 416 -24.99 -13.44 -10.74
N GLY A 417 -25.65 -12.68 -9.86
CA GLY A 417 -25.46 -12.73 -8.42
C GLY A 417 -24.27 -11.89 -7.93
N THR A 418 -24.14 -11.75 -6.60
CA THR A 418 -23.19 -10.81 -5.96
C THR A 418 -21.81 -11.43 -5.70
N ASN A 419 -21.60 -12.69 -6.05
CA ASN A 419 -20.39 -13.43 -5.71
C ASN A 419 -19.94 -14.37 -6.85
N PHE A 420 -19.93 -13.87 -8.09
CA PHE A 420 -19.43 -14.56 -9.28
C PHE A 420 -20.10 -15.92 -9.57
N GLU A 421 -21.38 -16.08 -9.24
CA GLU A 421 -22.06 -17.37 -9.18
C GLU A 421 -22.16 -18.05 -10.55
N LYS A 422 -22.42 -17.28 -11.61
CA LYS A 422 -22.48 -17.83 -12.98
C LYS A 422 -22.06 -16.80 -14.02
N LEU A 423 -20.97 -17.08 -14.73
CA LEU A 423 -20.53 -16.30 -15.89
C LEU A 423 -21.58 -16.40 -17.01
N VAL A 424 -21.99 -15.26 -17.54
CA VAL A 424 -23.02 -15.17 -18.60
C VAL A 424 -22.60 -14.33 -19.80
N LEU A 425 -21.63 -13.43 -19.62
CA LEU A 425 -21.09 -12.60 -20.69
C LEU A 425 -19.61 -12.31 -20.42
N THR A 426 -18.80 -12.41 -21.47
CA THR A 426 -17.43 -11.88 -21.51
C THR A 426 -17.36 -10.91 -22.67
N ARG A 427 -16.77 -9.73 -22.46
CA ARG A 427 -16.48 -8.76 -23.52
C ARG A 427 -15.25 -7.92 -23.19
N LEU A 428 -14.76 -7.17 -24.19
CA LEU A 428 -13.73 -6.17 -24.01
C LEU A 428 -14.37 -4.81 -23.74
N ASP A 429 -14.01 -4.19 -22.62
CA ASP A 429 -14.47 -2.86 -22.22
C ASP A 429 -13.32 -1.86 -22.33
N ALA A 430 -13.44 -0.87 -23.21
CA ALA A 430 -12.40 0.12 -23.49
C ALA A 430 -11.95 0.90 -22.24
N GLN A 431 -12.87 1.14 -21.31
CA GLN A 431 -12.63 1.71 -19.98
C GLN A 431 -13.63 1.07 -19.01
N VAL A 432 -13.35 1.16 -17.71
CA VAL A 432 -14.37 0.94 -16.68
C VAL A 432 -14.99 2.31 -16.38
N ASP A 433 -16.07 2.63 -17.10
CA ASP A 433 -16.88 3.83 -16.92
C ASP A 433 -18.35 3.52 -17.23
N PHE A 434 -19.06 3.03 -16.23
CA PHE A 434 -20.39 2.46 -16.38
C PHE A 434 -21.40 3.06 -15.40
N PRO A 435 -22.17 4.08 -15.80
CA PRO A 435 -23.28 4.61 -15.01
C PRO A 435 -24.59 3.90 -15.35
N TRP A 436 -24.78 2.67 -14.86
CA TRP A 436 -25.98 1.88 -15.19
C TRP A 436 -27.26 2.36 -14.48
N GLY A 437 -27.14 3.13 -13.39
CA GLY A 437 -28.26 3.81 -12.73
C GLY A 437 -29.35 2.87 -12.22
N GLY A 438 -28.98 1.63 -11.86
CA GLY A 438 -29.89 0.58 -11.36
C GLY A 438 -30.35 -0.44 -12.41
N SER A 439 -29.88 -0.33 -13.66
CA SER A 439 -30.10 -1.36 -14.68
C SER A 439 -29.00 -2.42 -14.65
N ALA A 440 -29.29 -3.62 -15.18
CA ALA A 440 -28.25 -4.62 -15.44
C ALA A 440 -27.32 -4.13 -16.58
N PRO A 441 -26.04 -4.54 -16.58
CA PRO A 441 -25.07 -4.16 -17.61
C PRO A 441 -25.38 -4.73 -19.01
N ASP A 442 -26.17 -5.80 -19.08
CA ASP A 442 -26.63 -6.47 -20.30
C ASP A 442 -27.88 -7.32 -19.99
N ASP A 443 -28.73 -7.58 -20.99
CA ASP A 443 -29.91 -8.43 -20.89
C ASP A 443 -29.56 -9.86 -20.43
N ALA A 444 -28.39 -10.38 -20.82
CA ALA A 444 -27.91 -11.71 -20.44
C ALA A 444 -27.54 -11.82 -18.96
N VAL A 445 -27.17 -10.70 -18.33
CA VAL A 445 -26.87 -10.62 -16.89
C VAL A 445 -28.17 -10.60 -16.10
N GLY A 446 -29.09 -9.71 -16.47
CA GLY A 446 -30.43 -9.63 -15.88
C GLY A 446 -30.45 -9.31 -14.38
N GLY A 447 -31.65 -8.98 -13.87
CA GLY A 447 -31.86 -8.71 -12.45
C GLY A 447 -31.21 -7.42 -11.94
N SER A 448 -31.25 -7.23 -10.62
CA SER A 448 -30.60 -6.12 -9.91
C SER A 448 -29.33 -6.54 -9.20
N ASN A 449 -28.99 -7.84 -9.21
CA ASN A 449 -27.86 -8.39 -8.47
C ASN A 449 -26.91 -9.08 -9.44
N PHE A 450 -25.71 -8.55 -9.57
CA PHE A 450 -24.70 -9.03 -10.49
C PHE A 450 -23.30 -8.75 -9.96
N SER A 451 -22.29 -9.36 -10.56
CA SER A 451 -20.89 -9.09 -10.25
C SER A 451 -20.09 -9.06 -11.55
N VAL A 452 -19.03 -8.27 -11.55
CA VAL A 452 -18.17 -8.08 -12.72
C VAL A 452 -16.73 -8.17 -12.30
N ARG A 453 -15.91 -8.83 -13.11
CA ARG A 453 -14.45 -8.84 -12.96
C ARG A 453 -13.82 -8.31 -14.25
N TRP A 454 -13.19 -7.15 -14.17
CA TRP A 454 -12.32 -6.63 -15.22
C TRP A 454 -10.89 -7.08 -14.99
N THR A 455 -10.30 -7.73 -15.97
CA THR A 455 -8.92 -8.25 -15.92
C THR A 455 -8.14 -7.76 -17.13
N GLY A 456 -6.88 -7.39 -16.91
CA GLY A 456 -5.95 -7.04 -17.98
C GLY A 456 -4.64 -6.49 -17.42
N ASP A 457 -3.97 -5.64 -18.18
CA ASP A 457 -2.74 -4.98 -17.76
C ASP A 457 -2.86 -3.46 -17.88
N PHE A 458 -2.17 -2.75 -16.98
CA PHE A 458 -2.03 -1.30 -16.96
C PHE A 458 -0.58 -0.89 -17.29
N SER A 459 -0.40 0.04 -18.23
CA SER A 459 0.91 0.60 -18.60
C SER A 459 1.24 1.85 -17.78
N ALA A 460 2.21 1.74 -16.86
CA ALA A 460 2.69 2.90 -16.10
C ALA A 460 3.53 3.84 -17.00
N GLN A 461 3.16 5.11 -17.03
CA GLN A 461 3.83 6.13 -17.86
C GLN A 461 5.02 6.79 -17.16
N PHE A 462 5.03 6.80 -15.83
CA PHE A 462 6.00 7.48 -14.99
C PHE A 462 6.48 6.56 -13.87
N THR A 463 7.68 6.83 -13.34
CA THR A 463 8.20 6.12 -12.16
C THR A 463 7.84 6.93 -10.92
N GLU A 464 6.74 6.58 -10.28
CA GLU A 464 6.16 7.34 -9.17
C GLU A 464 5.10 6.52 -8.42
N THR A 465 4.62 7.07 -7.30
CA THR A 465 3.46 6.53 -6.60
C THR A 465 2.19 6.89 -7.35
N TYR A 466 1.48 5.86 -7.82
CA TYR A 466 0.16 5.99 -8.43
C TYR A 466 -0.92 5.81 -7.38
N SER A 467 -1.94 6.68 -7.41
CA SER A 467 -3.21 6.52 -6.71
C SER A 467 -4.26 6.08 -7.72
N PHE A 468 -4.75 4.85 -7.58
CA PHE A 468 -5.94 4.39 -8.27
C PHE A 468 -7.16 4.78 -7.45
N TYR A 469 -8.25 5.12 -8.12
CA TYR A 469 -9.52 5.38 -7.46
C TYR A 469 -10.65 4.65 -8.18
N THR A 470 -11.65 4.23 -7.42
CA THR A 470 -12.87 3.62 -7.93
C THR A 470 -14.08 4.41 -7.46
N ILE A 471 -15.10 4.55 -8.31
CA ILE A 471 -16.41 5.04 -7.88
C ILE A 471 -17.41 3.91 -8.16
N THR A 472 -17.94 3.31 -7.10
CA THR A 472 -18.83 2.15 -7.22
C THR A 472 -20.05 2.24 -6.31
N ASP A 473 -21.14 1.64 -6.80
CA ASP A 473 -22.35 1.25 -6.09
C ASP A 473 -22.63 -0.15 -6.67
N ASP A 474 -22.47 -1.26 -5.93
CA ASP A 474 -22.01 -1.43 -4.53
C ASP A 474 -20.49 -1.74 -4.45
N GLY A 475 -20.11 -2.87 -3.85
CA GLY A 475 -18.76 -3.16 -3.37
C GLY A 475 -17.71 -3.43 -4.43
N VAL A 476 -16.44 -3.20 -4.05
CA VAL A 476 -15.29 -3.20 -4.96
C VAL A 476 -14.03 -3.80 -4.33
N ARG A 477 -13.21 -4.45 -5.15
CA ARG A 477 -11.82 -4.81 -4.84
C ARG A 477 -10.92 -4.51 -6.04
N LEU A 478 -9.72 -4.02 -5.78
CA LEU A 478 -8.74 -3.70 -6.84
C LEU A 478 -7.36 -4.26 -6.49
N TRP A 479 -6.82 -5.06 -7.41
CA TRP A 479 -5.45 -5.53 -7.39
C TRP A 479 -4.64 -4.89 -8.51
N VAL A 480 -3.43 -4.45 -8.19
CA VAL A 480 -2.43 -4.01 -9.16
C VAL A 480 -1.13 -4.74 -8.88
N ASN A 481 -0.52 -5.34 -9.91
CA ASN A 481 0.64 -6.21 -9.80
C ASN A 481 0.44 -7.36 -8.78
N GLY A 482 -0.77 -7.92 -8.74
CA GLY A 482 -1.17 -8.96 -7.79
C GLY A 482 -1.35 -8.50 -6.33
N LYS A 483 -1.05 -7.25 -5.99
CA LYS A 483 -1.24 -6.69 -4.65
C LYS A 483 -2.65 -6.09 -4.54
N LEU A 484 -3.41 -6.49 -3.51
CA LEU A 484 -4.67 -5.84 -3.15
C LEU A 484 -4.37 -4.43 -2.64
N ILE A 485 -4.81 -3.41 -3.36
CA ILE A 485 -4.56 -2.00 -3.01
C ILE A 485 -5.81 -1.28 -2.50
N LEU A 486 -7.00 -1.85 -2.73
CA LEU A 486 -8.28 -1.28 -2.33
C LEU A 486 -9.26 -2.44 -2.11
N GLU A 487 -9.92 -2.44 -0.95
CA GLU A 487 -10.98 -3.39 -0.61
C GLU A 487 -12.10 -2.69 0.15
N ASN A 488 -13.26 -2.59 -0.49
CA ASN A 488 -14.51 -2.18 0.11
C ASN A 488 -15.63 -3.12 -0.38
N TRP A 489 -15.57 -4.38 0.08
CA TRP A 489 -16.53 -5.43 -0.32
C TRP A 489 -17.79 -5.39 0.54
N THR A 490 -18.42 -4.23 0.64
CA THR A 490 -19.64 -3.99 1.43
C THR A 490 -20.76 -3.38 0.58
N ASN A 491 -22.00 -3.42 1.07
CA ASN A 491 -23.10 -2.73 0.39
C ASN A 491 -23.01 -1.23 0.69
N HIS A 492 -22.99 -0.40 -0.35
CA HIS A 492 -22.90 1.04 -0.23
C HIS A 492 -23.38 1.72 -1.51
N GLY A 493 -23.88 2.96 -1.40
CA GLY A 493 -24.14 3.79 -2.58
C GLY A 493 -22.84 4.29 -3.22
N ASP A 494 -22.97 5.16 -4.23
CA ASP A 494 -21.85 5.80 -4.94
C ASP A 494 -20.75 6.28 -3.97
N THR A 495 -19.66 5.51 -3.87
CA THR A 495 -18.55 5.77 -2.96
C THR A 495 -17.25 5.81 -3.74
N GLU A 496 -16.42 6.81 -3.47
CA GLU A 496 -15.06 6.86 -3.98
C GLU A 496 -14.09 6.20 -2.99
N ASP A 497 -13.42 5.15 -3.44
CA ASP A 497 -12.34 4.49 -2.70
C ASP A 497 -11.02 4.71 -3.44
N THR A 498 -9.91 4.75 -2.69
CA THR A 498 -8.57 4.97 -3.26
C THR A 498 -7.55 4.00 -2.71
N GLY A 499 -6.57 3.63 -3.56
CA GLY A 499 -5.45 2.77 -3.20
C GLY A 499 -4.18 3.19 -3.93
N THR A 500 -3.02 3.10 -3.27
CA THR A 500 -1.76 3.57 -3.82
C THR A 500 -0.74 2.45 -4.05
N ILE A 501 0.06 2.57 -5.10
CA ILE A 501 1.17 1.66 -5.40
C ILE A 501 2.29 2.37 -6.17
N ASP A 502 3.54 2.05 -5.83
CA ASP A 502 4.72 2.53 -6.58
C ASP A 502 4.91 1.72 -7.85
N LEU A 503 4.93 2.39 -8.99
CA LEU A 503 5.14 1.77 -10.29
C LEU A 503 6.33 2.43 -11.00
N VAL A 504 7.02 1.64 -11.81
CA VAL A 504 8.13 2.09 -12.66
C VAL A 504 7.63 2.37 -14.07
N ALA A 505 8.03 3.50 -14.64
CA ALA A 505 7.73 3.91 -16.00
C ALA A 505 8.07 2.81 -17.02
N GLY A 506 7.21 2.65 -18.00
CA GLY A 506 7.40 1.73 -19.13
C GLY A 506 7.21 0.26 -18.79
N GLN A 507 6.80 -0.08 -17.56
CA GLN A 507 6.38 -1.43 -17.21
C GLN A 507 4.87 -1.59 -17.34
N THR A 508 4.43 -2.80 -17.67
CA THR A 508 3.03 -3.22 -17.59
C THR A 508 2.79 -4.02 -16.33
N TYR A 509 1.68 -3.76 -15.67
CA TYR A 509 1.30 -4.41 -14.41
C TYR A 509 -0.10 -5.00 -14.54
N SER A 510 -0.28 -6.23 -14.08
CA SER A 510 -1.61 -6.85 -14.04
C SER A 510 -2.57 -5.99 -13.23
N ILE A 511 -3.76 -5.71 -13.75
CA ILE A 511 -4.83 -5.00 -13.05
C ILE A 511 -6.08 -5.88 -13.03
N VAL A 512 -6.66 -6.04 -11.85
CA VAL A 512 -7.91 -6.77 -11.64
C VAL A 512 -8.83 -5.90 -10.81
N MET A 513 -9.96 -5.50 -11.37
CA MET A 513 -11.03 -4.84 -10.63
C MET A 513 -12.22 -5.79 -10.53
N GLU A 514 -12.70 -5.99 -9.32
CA GLU A 514 -13.92 -6.72 -9.04
C GLU A 514 -14.97 -5.80 -8.49
N LEU A 515 -16.22 -6.05 -8.87
CA LEU A 515 -17.39 -5.34 -8.40
C LEU A 515 -18.53 -6.32 -8.12
N PHE A 516 -19.35 -6.03 -7.12
CA PHE A 516 -20.69 -6.57 -7.03
C PHE A 516 -21.74 -5.46 -6.92
N GLN A 517 -22.96 -5.79 -7.35
CA GLN A 517 -24.16 -4.99 -7.20
C GLN A 517 -25.19 -5.78 -6.41
N ALA A 518 -25.74 -5.21 -5.35
CA ALA A 518 -26.76 -5.78 -4.48
C ALA A 518 -28.13 -5.06 -4.54
N GLY A 519 -28.38 -4.33 -5.64
CA GLY A 519 -29.62 -3.60 -5.94
C GLY A 519 -29.57 -2.13 -5.54
N GLY A 520 -30.43 -1.29 -6.14
CA GLY A 520 -30.40 0.17 -5.92
C GLY A 520 -29.82 0.92 -7.11
N GLY A 521 -28.99 1.94 -6.86
CA GLY A 521 -28.17 2.59 -7.88
C GLY A 521 -27.09 1.61 -8.37
N SER A 522 -26.44 1.89 -9.50
CA SER A 522 -25.30 1.06 -9.92
C SER A 522 -24.35 1.86 -10.79
N ILE A 523 -23.09 1.90 -10.37
CA ILE A 523 -22.00 2.59 -11.07
C ILE A 523 -20.70 1.80 -10.92
N ALA A 524 -19.87 1.82 -11.96
CA ALA A 524 -18.51 1.32 -11.91
C ALA A 524 -17.56 2.25 -12.67
N GLN A 525 -16.66 2.92 -11.97
CA GLN A 525 -15.62 3.74 -12.59
C GLN A 525 -14.24 3.38 -12.02
N LEU A 526 -13.22 3.36 -12.89
CA LEU A 526 -11.82 3.17 -12.51
C LEU A 526 -10.97 4.32 -13.07
N GLY A 527 -10.26 5.00 -12.17
CA GLY A 527 -9.39 6.12 -12.53
C GLY A 527 -8.06 6.11 -11.82
N ILE A 528 -7.23 7.10 -12.16
CA ILE A 528 -5.84 7.21 -11.75
C ILE A 528 -5.46 8.68 -11.48
N LYS A 529 -4.50 8.86 -10.58
CA LYS A 529 -3.82 10.12 -10.26
C LYS A 529 -2.38 9.80 -9.87
N SER A 530 -1.44 10.67 -10.21
CA SER A 530 -0.04 10.60 -9.76
C SER A 530 0.56 12.01 -9.71
N SER A 531 1.88 12.16 -9.51
CA SER A 531 2.49 13.49 -9.49
C SER A 531 2.51 14.16 -10.87
N HIS A 532 2.60 13.36 -11.94
CA HIS A 532 2.54 13.82 -13.33
C HIS A 532 1.19 13.59 -14.03
N THR A 533 0.27 12.83 -13.41
CA THR A 533 -1.05 12.53 -13.98
C THR A 533 -2.14 13.16 -13.13
N GLU A 534 -2.84 14.16 -13.66
CA GLU A 534 -4.05 14.69 -13.02
C GLU A 534 -5.13 13.59 -12.87
N LYS A 535 -5.98 13.73 -11.85
CA LYS A 535 -7.03 12.76 -11.54
C LYS A 535 -7.99 12.62 -12.72
N GLN A 536 -8.05 11.44 -13.31
CA GLN A 536 -8.89 11.13 -14.47
C GLN A 536 -9.23 9.63 -14.56
N LEU A 537 -10.25 9.27 -15.34
CA LEU A 537 -10.49 7.85 -15.70
C LEU A 537 -9.27 7.31 -16.43
N ILE A 538 -8.93 6.02 -16.23
CA ILE A 538 -7.76 5.45 -16.90
C ILE A 538 -7.99 5.48 -18.42
N PRO A 539 -7.13 6.14 -19.21
CA PRO A 539 -7.27 6.15 -20.66
C PRO A 539 -7.20 4.73 -21.24
N THR A 540 -8.05 4.42 -22.23
CA THR A 540 -8.04 3.11 -22.92
C THR A 540 -6.66 2.71 -23.42
N ALA A 541 -5.88 3.69 -23.90
CA ALA A 541 -4.52 3.46 -24.41
C ALA A 541 -3.56 2.88 -23.36
N LEU A 542 -3.88 2.99 -22.06
CA LEU A 542 -3.09 2.44 -20.96
C LEU A 542 -3.61 1.09 -20.47
N LEU A 543 -4.76 0.61 -20.98
CA LEU A 543 -5.41 -0.62 -20.57
C LEU A 543 -5.33 -1.68 -21.67
N TRP A 544 -4.80 -2.84 -21.30
CA TRP A 544 -4.60 -3.94 -22.22
C TRP A 544 -5.43 -5.14 -21.80
N PRO A 545 -6.03 -5.88 -22.75
CA PRO A 545 -6.60 -7.16 -22.42
C PRO A 545 -5.49 -8.09 -21.93
N PRO A 546 -5.82 -9.16 -21.17
CA PRO A 546 -4.83 -10.13 -20.74
C PRO A 546 -4.37 -10.94 -21.96
N ILE A 547 -3.34 -10.47 -22.66
CA ILE A 547 -2.84 -11.07 -23.91
C ILE A 547 -1.83 -12.19 -23.69
N LYS A 548 -1.32 -12.34 -22.46
CA LYS A 548 -0.45 -13.46 -22.06
C LYS A 548 -1.25 -14.58 -21.43
N ALA A 549 -0.70 -15.78 -21.49
CA ALA A 549 -1.23 -16.93 -20.75
C ALA A 549 -1.29 -16.61 -19.25
N ARG A 550 -2.33 -17.12 -18.58
CA ARG A 550 -2.69 -16.79 -17.20
C ARG A 550 -3.18 -18.02 -16.43
N ASN A 551 -3.49 -17.85 -15.15
CA ASN A 551 -4.09 -18.88 -14.29
C ASN A 551 -3.38 -20.26 -14.38
N PRO A 552 -2.06 -20.33 -14.15
CA PRO A 552 -1.33 -21.58 -14.22
C PRO A 552 -1.84 -22.57 -13.16
N ASN A 553 -1.98 -23.83 -13.55
CA ASN A 553 -2.17 -24.97 -12.67
C ASN A 553 -1.15 -26.05 -13.07
N PRO A 554 -0.21 -26.49 -12.21
CA PRO A 554 0.00 -26.05 -10.83
C PRO A 554 0.23 -24.54 -10.73
N SER A 555 -0.22 -23.94 -9.63
CA SER A 555 -0.03 -22.51 -9.39
C SER A 555 1.46 -22.16 -9.35
N ASN A 556 1.79 -20.92 -9.72
CA ASN A 556 3.19 -20.50 -9.71
C ASN A 556 3.78 -20.57 -8.28
N GLY A 557 4.86 -21.32 -8.12
CA GLY A 557 5.51 -21.58 -6.84
C GLY A 557 4.89 -22.74 -6.05
N ALA A 558 3.93 -23.49 -6.62
CA ALA A 558 3.33 -24.65 -5.95
C ALA A 558 4.40 -25.65 -5.48
N VAL A 559 4.22 -26.22 -4.29
CA VAL A 559 5.06 -27.28 -3.74
C VAL A 559 4.25 -28.56 -3.60
N ASP A 560 4.92 -29.67 -3.33
CA ASP A 560 4.29 -30.97 -3.13
C ASP A 560 3.40 -31.44 -4.30
N VAL A 561 3.73 -30.98 -5.51
CA VAL A 561 2.99 -31.35 -6.72
C VAL A 561 3.28 -32.81 -7.08
N ARG A 562 2.25 -33.55 -7.50
CA ARG A 562 2.37 -34.93 -8.00
C ARG A 562 3.44 -35.01 -9.10
N GLN A 563 4.21 -36.10 -9.15
CA GLN A 563 5.29 -36.25 -10.12
C GLN A 563 4.80 -36.50 -11.56
N THR A 564 3.50 -36.59 -11.79
CA THR A 564 2.88 -36.61 -13.12
C THR A 564 1.81 -35.50 -13.20
N PRO A 565 2.22 -34.22 -13.13
CA PRO A 565 1.26 -33.13 -13.12
C PRO A 565 0.71 -32.86 -14.52
N SER A 566 -0.54 -32.43 -14.61
CA SER A 566 -1.07 -31.77 -15.81
C SER A 566 -0.83 -30.26 -15.69
N LEU A 567 -0.10 -29.67 -16.64
CA LEU A 567 0.05 -28.21 -16.71
C LEU A 567 -1.12 -27.63 -17.49
N VAL A 568 -1.92 -26.77 -16.87
CA VAL A 568 -3.12 -26.14 -17.44
C VAL A 568 -3.02 -24.63 -17.30
N TRP A 569 -3.43 -23.87 -18.31
CA TRP A 569 -3.44 -22.41 -18.29
C TRP A 569 -4.75 -21.85 -18.85
N GLY A 570 -4.99 -20.57 -18.61
CA GLY A 570 -5.97 -19.78 -19.35
C GLY A 570 -5.30 -19.09 -20.53
N ALA A 571 -5.92 -19.17 -21.71
CA ALA A 571 -5.47 -18.49 -22.91
C ALA A 571 -5.46 -16.95 -22.76
N GLY A 572 -4.51 -16.31 -23.44
CA GLY A 572 -4.55 -14.88 -23.72
C GLY A 572 -5.73 -14.51 -24.63
N GLU A 573 -6.32 -13.33 -24.46
CA GLU A 573 -7.58 -12.93 -25.12
C GLU A 573 -7.47 -12.89 -26.66
N LEU A 574 -6.27 -12.61 -27.18
CA LEU A 574 -5.99 -12.54 -28.63
C LEU A 574 -5.34 -13.81 -29.20
N ALA A 575 -5.18 -14.85 -28.38
CA ALA A 575 -4.51 -16.07 -28.77
C ALA A 575 -5.32 -16.88 -29.80
N VAL A 576 -4.67 -17.34 -30.85
CA VAL A 576 -5.17 -18.36 -31.79
C VAL A 576 -4.47 -19.71 -31.60
N SER A 577 -3.31 -19.74 -30.95
CA SER A 577 -2.60 -20.96 -30.53
C SER A 577 -1.57 -20.65 -29.44
N HIS A 578 -0.99 -21.68 -28.83
CA HIS A 578 -0.07 -21.58 -27.70
C HIS A 578 1.24 -22.33 -28.00
N GLN A 579 2.39 -21.77 -27.63
CA GLN A 579 3.67 -22.48 -27.63
C GLN A 579 4.08 -22.84 -26.20
N VAL A 580 4.32 -24.12 -25.95
CA VAL A 580 4.62 -24.63 -24.60
C VAL A 580 6.11 -24.78 -24.39
N TYR A 581 6.64 -24.26 -23.29
CA TYR A 581 8.03 -24.39 -22.87
C TYR A 581 8.10 -25.00 -21.46
N PHE A 582 8.95 -26.00 -21.25
CA PHE A 582 9.08 -26.72 -19.98
C PHE A 582 10.52 -27.23 -19.76
N GLY A 583 11.07 -26.98 -18.57
CA GLY A 583 12.44 -27.36 -18.19
C GLY A 583 12.71 -27.26 -16.69
N ALA A 584 13.92 -27.64 -16.26
CA ALA A 584 14.34 -27.59 -14.85
C ALA A 584 15.18 -26.36 -14.50
N ASP A 585 15.45 -25.48 -15.47
CA ASP A 585 16.22 -24.24 -15.28
C ASP A 585 15.36 -23.04 -15.70
N ALA A 586 15.27 -22.04 -14.81
CA ALA A 586 14.41 -20.88 -15.01
C ALA A 586 14.89 -20.01 -16.17
N ASP A 587 16.20 -19.82 -16.30
CA ASP A 587 16.79 -18.94 -17.30
C ASP A 587 16.74 -19.58 -18.69
N THR A 588 16.90 -20.91 -18.80
CA THR A 588 16.72 -21.59 -20.09
C THR A 588 15.26 -21.50 -20.55
N VAL A 589 14.29 -21.76 -19.67
CA VAL A 589 12.86 -21.61 -20.00
C VAL A 589 12.50 -20.16 -20.32
N LYS A 590 13.04 -19.18 -19.60
CA LYS A 590 12.81 -17.75 -19.85
C LYS A 590 13.32 -17.29 -21.20
N ASN A 591 14.45 -17.83 -21.66
CA ASN A 591 15.11 -17.39 -22.90
C ASN A 591 14.83 -18.31 -24.10
N ALA A 592 14.16 -19.44 -23.88
CA ALA A 592 13.86 -20.43 -24.93
C ALA A 592 13.03 -19.84 -26.09
N ASP A 593 13.24 -20.40 -27.27
CA ASP A 593 12.50 -20.20 -28.51
C ASP A 593 12.06 -21.55 -29.12
N ASP A 594 11.37 -21.54 -30.27
CA ASP A 594 10.84 -22.75 -30.91
C ASP A 594 11.90 -23.73 -31.45
N SER A 595 13.18 -23.39 -31.32
CA SER A 595 14.32 -24.26 -31.62
C SER A 595 14.95 -24.90 -30.38
N SER A 596 14.55 -24.45 -29.19
CA SER A 596 15.16 -24.83 -27.91
C SER A 596 14.66 -26.19 -27.40
N PRO A 597 15.48 -26.96 -26.65
CA PRO A 597 15.05 -28.23 -26.04
C PRO A 597 13.83 -28.12 -25.11
N GLU A 598 13.64 -26.95 -24.50
CA GLU A 598 12.53 -26.62 -23.62
C GLU A 598 11.19 -26.55 -24.38
N TYR A 599 11.19 -26.33 -25.69
CA TYR A 599 9.97 -26.25 -26.50
C TYR A 599 9.27 -27.62 -26.62
N LYS A 600 8.00 -27.70 -26.22
CA LYS A 600 7.16 -28.92 -26.18
C LYS A 600 6.04 -28.92 -27.22
N GLY A 601 6.19 -28.07 -28.23
CA GLY A 601 5.29 -27.94 -29.36
C GLY A 601 4.15 -26.96 -29.14
N SER A 602 3.40 -26.73 -30.22
CA SER A 602 2.22 -25.85 -30.22
C SER A 602 0.95 -26.59 -29.77
N ARG A 603 -0.01 -25.86 -29.22
CA ARG A 603 -1.38 -26.29 -28.90
C ARG A 603 -2.37 -25.37 -29.57
N ASP A 604 -3.44 -25.94 -30.11
CA ASP A 604 -4.54 -25.17 -30.68
C ASP A 604 -5.33 -24.47 -29.56
N LEU A 605 -5.98 -23.35 -29.86
CA LEU A 605 -6.93 -22.70 -28.95
C LEU A 605 -8.01 -23.69 -28.49
N GLY A 606 -8.29 -23.74 -27.19
CA GLY A 606 -9.16 -24.73 -26.55
C GLY A 606 -8.44 -26.01 -26.10
N SER A 607 -7.11 -26.09 -26.28
CA SER A 607 -6.25 -27.19 -25.81
C SER A 607 -5.20 -26.70 -24.80
N GLU A 608 -5.62 -25.92 -23.80
CA GLU A 608 -4.75 -25.28 -22.81
C GLU A 608 -4.22 -26.25 -21.73
N SER A 609 -3.65 -27.37 -22.16
CA SER A 609 -3.02 -28.35 -21.28
C SER A 609 -1.75 -28.99 -21.87
N TYR A 610 -0.84 -29.39 -20.98
CA TYR A 610 0.35 -30.15 -21.31
C TYR A 610 0.75 -31.11 -20.18
N GLU A 611 0.94 -32.38 -20.54
CA GLU A 611 1.41 -33.43 -19.66
C GLU A 611 2.91 -33.69 -19.89
N PRO A 612 3.81 -33.19 -19.01
CA PRO A 612 5.25 -33.46 -19.12
C PRO A 612 5.61 -34.94 -18.86
N GLY A 613 4.69 -35.73 -18.29
CA GLY A 613 4.92 -37.12 -17.89
C GLY A 613 5.54 -37.24 -16.51
N GLN A 614 6.25 -38.34 -16.26
CA GLN A 614 6.91 -38.61 -14.97
C GLN A 614 8.12 -37.68 -14.75
N LEU A 615 8.10 -36.94 -13.66
CA LEU A 615 9.12 -35.99 -13.22
C LEU A 615 9.96 -36.55 -12.06
N GLU A 616 11.14 -35.96 -11.86
CA GLU A 616 12.00 -36.25 -10.71
C GLU A 616 11.35 -35.71 -9.43
N TRP A 617 11.64 -36.37 -8.31
CA TRP A 617 11.13 -36.01 -6.99
C TRP A 617 11.87 -34.80 -6.43
N ASN A 618 11.20 -34.02 -5.58
CA ASN A 618 11.80 -32.87 -4.90
C ASN A 618 12.56 -31.93 -5.85
N THR A 619 12.02 -31.73 -7.05
CA THR A 619 12.68 -31.00 -8.12
C THR A 619 11.77 -29.87 -8.57
N THR A 620 12.30 -28.66 -8.58
CA THR A 620 11.59 -27.49 -9.12
C THR A 620 11.69 -27.50 -10.64
N TYR A 621 10.56 -27.38 -11.31
CA TYR A 621 10.44 -27.22 -12.75
C TYR A 621 9.87 -25.85 -13.08
N TYR A 622 10.20 -25.37 -14.26
CA TYR A 622 9.78 -24.08 -14.81
C TYR A 622 9.09 -24.29 -16.13
N TRP A 623 8.08 -23.47 -16.39
CA TRP A 623 7.32 -23.52 -17.64
C TRP A 623 6.81 -22.15 -18.04
N ARG A 624 6.63 -21.97 -19.34
CA ARG A 624 6.19 -20.72 -19.97
C ARG A 624 5.28 -21.07 -21.12
N ILE A 625 4.24 -20.27 -21.31
CA ILE A 625 3.34 -20.39 -22.46
C ILE A 625 3.41 -19.09 -23.25
N ASP A 626 3.86 -19.16 -24.49
CA ASP A 626 3.81 -18.01 -25.38
C ASP A 626 2.51 -18.07 -26.20
N GLU A 627 1.74 -16.98 -26.15
CA GLU A 627 0.50 -16.86 -26.89
C GLU A 627 0.79 -16.38 -28.32
N ILE A 628 0.20 -17.06 -29.30
CA ILE A 628 0.33 -16.69 -30.72
C ILE A 628 -0.96 -16.05 -31.15
N GLU A 629 -0.91 -14.81 -31.62
CA GLU A 629 -2.07 -14.07 -32.11
C GLU A 629 -2.31 -14.29 -33.61
N ASP A 630 -3.48 -13.87 -34.08
CA ASP A 630 -3.76 -13.83 -35.51
C ASP A 630 -2.71 -12.96 -36.25
N GLY A 631 -2.22 -13.43 -37.39
CA GLY A 631 -1.09 -12.82 -38.10
C GLY A 631 0.31 -13.19 -37.58
N GLY A 632 0.41 -13.96 -36.49
CA GLY A 632 1.65 -14.59 -36.03
C GLY A 632 2.48 -13.79 -35.02
N THR A 633 1.92 -12.71 -34.45
CA THR A 633 2.54 -12.00 -33.31
C THR A 633 2.66 -12.97 -32.12
N ILE A 634 3.80 -12.94 -31.44
CA ILE A 634 4.08 -13.82 -30.28
C ILE A 634 4.09 -12.96 -29.02
N GLN A 635 3.15 -13.22 -28.11
CA GLN A 635 3.16 -12.68 -26.76
C GLN A 635 3.89 -13.65 -25.83
N ARG A 636 5.14 -13.32 -25.51
CA ARG A 636 5.95 -14.13 -24.60
C ARG A 636 5.33 -14.16 -23.21
N GLY A 637 5.11 -15.36 -22.69
CA GLY A 637 4.47 -15.57 -21.39
C GLY A 637 5.36 -15.31 -20.19
N ASN A 638 4.74 -15.33 -19.03
CA ASN A 638 5.44 -15.35 -17.74
C ASN A 638 6.03 -16.75 -17.49
N VAL A 639 7.16 -16.80 -16.77
CA VAL A 639 7.75 -18.07 -16.33
C VAL A 639 7.15 -18.45 -14.99
N TRP A 640 6.46 -19.58 -14.97
CA TRP A 640 5.90 -20.19 -13.77
C TRP A 640 6.76 -21.33 -13.29
N SER A 641 6.65 -21.67 -12.00
CA SER A 641 7.38 -22.78 -11.40
C SER A 641 6.49 -23.64 -10.52
N PHE A 642 6.91 -24.88 -10.29
CA PHE A 642 6.38 -25.73 -9.22
C PHE A 642 7.44 -26.74 -8.78
N THR A 643 7.31 -27.28 -7.57
CA THR A 643 8.21 -28.29 -7.00
C THR A 643 7.45 -29.58 -6.80
N THR A 644 7.97 -30.67 -7.36
CA THR A 644 7.39 -31.99 -7.19
C THR A 644 7.58 -32.49 -5.76
N ALA A 645 6.61 -33.23 -5.24
CA ALA A 645 6.68 -33.82 -3.89
C ALA A 645 7.93 -34.71 -3.73
N ASN A 646 8.44 -34.77 -2.49
CA ASN A 646 9.49 -35.70 -2.09
C ASN A 646 8.92 -37.03 -1.51
N PHE A 647 7.62 -37.26 -1.70
CA PHE A 647 6.87 -38.46 -1.35
C PHE A 647 5.96 -38.88 -2.52
N LEU A 648 5.48 -40.12 -2.52
CA LEU A 648 4.35 -40.50 -3.39
C LEU A 648 3.04 -40.09 -2.71
N ILE A 649 2.16 -39.48 -3.48
CA ILE A 649 0.78 -39.19 -3.05
C ILE A 649 -0.08 -40.40 -3.39
N VAL A 650 -0.71 -40.99 -2.38
CA VAL A 650 -1.75 -42.01 -2.55
C VAL A 650 -3.09 -41.32 -2.78
N ASP A 651 -3.44 -40.39 -1.89
CA ASP A 651 -4.56 -39.47 -2.04
C ASP A 651 -4.31 -38.22 -1.18
N ASP A 652 -4.42 -37.05 -1.79
CA ASP A 652 -4.35 -35.73 -1.15
C ASP A 652 -5.73 -35.09 -1.04
N PHE A 653 -6.79 -35.77 -1.47
CA PHE A 653 -8.19 -35.34 -1.47
C PHE A 653 -8.52 -34.10 -2.31
N GLU A 654 -7.54 -33.40 -2.86
CA GLU A 654 -7.70 -32.14 -3.60
C GLU A 654 -8.43 -32.27 -4.94
N THR A 655 -8.51 -33.48 -5.50
CA THR A 655 -9.09 -33.70 -6.84
C THR A 655 -10.60 -33.89 -6.86
N TYR A 656 -11.24 -34.01 -5.69
CA TYR A 656 -12.69 -34.26 -5.60
C TYR A 656 -13.50 -32.98 -5.82
N ASN A 657 -14.68 -33.10 -6.43
CA ASN A 657 -15.54 -31.97 -6.80
C ASN A 657 -17.04 -32.21 -6.52
N ASP A 658 -17.80 -31.12 -6.58
CA ASP A 658 -19.23 -31.08 -6.23
C ASP A 658 -20.18 -31.20 -7.44
N LEU A 659 -19.64 -31.55 -8.61
CA LEU A 659 -20.39 -31.63 -9.86
C LEU A 659 -21.45 -32.74 -9.80
N ASN A 660 -22.53 -32.61 -10.58
CA ASN A 660 -23.54 -33.65 -10.68
C ASN A 660 -22.97 -34.93 -11.30
N GLU A 661 -23.50 -36.10 -10.91
CA GLU A 661 -22.98 -37.40 -11.36
C GLU A 661 -23.09 -37.58 -12.89
N ASP A 662 -24.04 -36.90 -13.53
CA ASP A 662 -24.22 -36.89 -14.99
C ASP A 662 -23.24 -35.97 -15.73
N GLU A 663 -22.43 -35.19 -15.02
CA GLU A 663 -21.41 -34.32 -15.61
C GLU A 663 -20.12 -35.11 -15.92
N LEU A 664 -19.58 -34.90 -17.12
CA LEU A 664 -18.45 -35.70 -17.65
C LEU A 664 -17.19 -35.66 -16.77
N THR A 665 -16.99 -34.57 -16.02
CA THR A 665 -15.84 -34.33 -15.14
C THR A 665 -16.17 -34.52 -13.66
N SER A 666 -17.32 -35.13 -13.33
CA SER A 666 -17.70 -35.41 -11.94
C SER A 666 -16.68 -36.34 -11.28
N ASN A 667 -16.19 -35.94 -10.11
CA ASN A 667 -15.26 -36.72 -9.30
C ASN A 667 -15.64 -36.61 -7.82
N ARG A 668 -16.75 -37.25 -7.42
CA ARG A 668 -17.26 -37.19 -6.05
C ARG A 668 -16.50 -38.15 -5.14
N ILE A 669 -16.13 -37.69 -3.95
CA ILE A 669 -15.27 -38.43 -3.01
C ILE A 669 -15.80 -39.83 -2.65
N PHE A 670 -17.11 -39.98 -2.41
CA PHE A 670 -17.74 -41.26 -2.07
C PHE A 670 -17.88 -42.24 -3.24
N LEU A 671 -17.65 -41.80 -4.49
CA LEU A 671 -17.53 -42.70 -5.64
C LEU A 671 -16.12 -43.29 -5.77
N ALA A 672 -15.11 -42.58 -5.24
CA ALA A 672 -13.72 -43.04 -5.20
C ALA A 672 -13.44 -43.90 -3.96
N TRP A 673 -13.86 -43.42 -2.79
CA TRP A 673 -13.76 -44.10 -1.50
C TRP A 673 -15.06 -44.84 -1.18
N LEU A 674 -15.11 -46.12 -1.53
CA LEU A 674 -16.29 -46.96 -1.33
C LEU A 674 -16.43 -47.32 0.15
N ASP A 675 -17.49 -46.83 0.78
CA ASP A 675 -17.77 -46.96 2.21
C ASP A 675 -18.76 -48.09 2.55
N GLY A 676 -19.35 -48.73 1.54
CA GLY A 676 -20.35 -49.78 1.70
C GLY A 676 -21.79 -49.28 1.85
N PHE A 677 -22.09 -47.99 1.63
CA PHE A 677 -23.43 -47.40 1.73
C PHE A 677 -24.51 -48.17 0.95
N ASP A 678 -24.16 -48.69 -0.24
CA ASP A 678 -25.05 -49.52 -1.06
C ASP A 678 -25.42 -50.88 -0.43
N ASN A 679 -24.77 -51.26 0.67
CA ASN A 679 -25.05 -52.46 1.45
C ASN A 679 -25.36 -52.11 2.92
N PRO A 680 -26.53 -51.51 3.21
CA PRO A 680 -26.88 -51.03 4.55
C PRO A 680 -27.00 -52.13 5.61
N ALA A 681 -27.03 -53.41 5.20
CA ALA A 681 -27.07 -54.53 6.13
C ALA A 681 -25.71 -54.83 6.79
N ALA A 682 -24.62 -54.27 6.26
CA ALA A 682 -23.27 -54.46 6.77
C ALA A 682 -22.49 -53.14 6.93
N ASN A 683 -23.07 -52.02 6.51
CA ASN A 683 -22.41 -50.72 6.50
C ASN A 683 -22.46 -50.03 7.88
N GLY A 684 -21.29 -49.64 8.37
CA GLY A 684 -21.14 -48.76 9.52
C GLY A 684 -20.42 -47.47 9.18
N SER A 685 -20.23 -47.11 7.91
CA SER A 685 -19.44 -45.93 7.50
C SER A 685 -20.20 -45.04 6.53
N VAL A 686 -19.87 -43.74 6.55
CA VAL A 686 -20.27 -42.80 5.51
C VAL A 686 -19.07 -41.92 5.15
N VAL A 687 -18.67 -41.93 3.88
CA VAL A 687 -17.68 -41.00 3.33
C VAL A 687 -18.39 -39.80 2.71
N GLY A 688 -17.89 -38.61 3.00
CA GLY A 688 -18.45 -37.38 2.43
C GLY A 688 -19.72 -36.89 3.14
N TYR A 689 -20.12 -35.67 2.80
CA TYR A 689 -21.41 -35.11 3.19
C TYR A 689 -22.53 -35.50 2.23
N ALA A 690 -23.78 -35.42 2.70
CA ALA A 690 -24.95 -35.76 1.90
C ALA A 690 -25.26 -34.71 0.82
N GLU A 691 -24.85 -33.46 1.06
CA GLU A 691 -25.03 -32.31 0.17
C GLU A 691 -23.67 -31.64 -0.07
N PRO A 692 -23.46 -30.99 -1.23
CA PRO A 692 -22.21 -30.31 -1.51
C PRO A 692 -21.97 -29.11 -0.55
N PRO A 693 -20.70 -28.81 -0.18
CA PRO A 693 -19.50 -29.51 -0.62
C PRO A 693 -19.40 -30.93 -0.05
N PHE A 694 -19.12 -31.92 -0.88
CA PHE A 694 -19.14 -33.32 -0.46
C PHE A 694 -17.92 -33.68 0.40
N ALA A 695 -16.81 -32.98 0.22
CA ALA A 695 -15.65 -33.05 1.10
C ALA A 695 -15.66 -31.91 2.13
N GLU A 696 -14.88 -32.04 3.20
CA GLU A 696 -14.79 -31.03 4.26
C GLU A 696 -13.79 -29.95 3.86
N GLN A 697 -14.18 -28.67 3.90
CA GLN A 697 -13.33 -27.55 3.43
C GLN A 697 -12.82 -26.65 4.56
N THR A 698 -13.22 -26.90 5.80
CA THR A 698 -12.84 -26.10 6.98
C THR A 698 -11.94 -26.84 7.95
N ILE A 699 -12.14 -28.16 8.12
CA ILE A 699 -11.26 -29.03 8.90
C ILE A 699 -10.32 -29.74 7.93
N VAL A 700 -9.25 -29.05 7.56
CA VAL A 700 -8.28 -29.47 6.53
C VAL A 700 -6.86 -29.44 7.10
N HIS A 701 -6.01 -30.41 6.75
CA HIS A 701 -4.62 -30.45 7.17
C HIS A 701 -3.75 -29.63 6.21
N SER A 702 -3.85 -29.92 4.91
CA SER A 702 -3.21 -29.15 3.86
C SER A 702 -4.10 -29.11 2.61
N GLY A 703 -3.86 -28.16 1.70
CA GLY A 703 -4.74 -27.98 0.54
C GLY A 703 -6.07 -27.30 0.90
N ASN A 704 -7.15 -27.67 0.23
CA ASN A 704 -8.47 -27.05 0.33
C ASN A 704 -9.53 -27.98 0.92
N GLN A 705 -9.30 -29.29 0.99
CA GLN A 705 -10.33 -30.23 1.44
C GLN A 705 -9.76 -31.49 2.07
N SER A 706 -10.52 -32.08 3.01
CA SER A 706 -10.24 -33.37 3.63
C SER A 706 -11.44 -34.32 3.51
N MET A 707 -11.23 -35.61 3.79
CA MET A 707 -12.29 -36.61 3.77
C MET A 707 -13.02 -36.69 5.12
N PRO A 708 -14.31 -36.30 5.22
CA PRO A 708 -15.12 -36.64 6.36
C PRO A 708 -15.51 -38.13 6.30
N PHE A 709 -15.34 -38.83 7.42
CA PHE A 709 -15.60 -40.24 7.59
C PHE A 709 -16.40 -40.47 8.87
N ALA A 710 -17.71 -40.65 8.74
CA ALA A 710 -18.56 -41.06 9.84
C ALA A 710 -18.42 -42.56 10.07
N TYR A 711 -18.38 -42.98 11.33
CA TYR A 711 -18.40 -44.39 11.70
C TYR A 711 -19.48 -44.69 12.75
N ASP A 712 -20.08 -45.87 12.65
CA ASP A 712 -21.02 -46.46 13.60
C ASP A 712 -20.86 -47.99 13.59
N ASN A 713 -19.99 -48.46 14.48
CA ASN A 713 -19.71 -49.88 14.65
C ASN A 713 -20.81 -50.63 15.42
N ALA A 714 -21.85 -49.94 15.91
CA ALA A 714 -23.05 -50.59 16.43
C ALA A 714 -24.00 -51.01 15.30
N VAL A 715 -23.94 -50.32 14.16
CA VAL A 715 -24.80 -50.57 12.98
C VAL A 715 -24.16 -51.57 12.02
N GLY A 716 -22.85 -51.44 11.76
CA GLY A 716 -22.16 -52.29 10.79
C GLY A 716 -20.65 -52.15 10.86
N LYS A 717 -19.95 -52.65 9.84
CA LYS A 717 -18.50 -52.51 9.72
C LYS A 717 -18.20 -51.12 9.14
N SER A 718 -17.36 -50.34 9.82
CA SER A 718 -16.96 -49.01 9.34
C SER A 718 -15.64 -49.09 8.54
N GLU A 719 -15.73 -49.05 7.21
CA GLU A 719 -14.59 -49.06 6.28
C GLU A 719 -14.85 -48.21 5.05
N ALA A 720 -13.86 -47.43 4.62
CA ALA A 720 -13.82 -46.80 3.30
C ALA A 720 -12.64 -47.34 2.51
N THR A 721 -12.86 -47.76 1.26
CA THR A 721 -11.82 -48.36 0.41
C THR A 721 -11.62 -47.57 -0.87
N LEU A 722 -10.39 -47.14 -1.11
CA LEU A 722 -9.93 -46.58 -2.38
C LEU A 722 -9.26 -47.68 -3.22
N THR A 723 -9.72 -47.84 -4.47
CA THR A 723 -9.03 -48.68 -5.47
C THR A 723 -7.98 -47.86 -6.18
N LEU A 724 -6.72 -48.27 -6.09
CA LEU A 724 -5.61 -47.55 -6.72
C LEU A 724 -5.53 -47.85 -8.21
N THR A 725 -5.68 -46.81 -9.03
CA THR A 725 -5.53 -46.88 -10.49
C THR A 725 -4.15 -46.41 -10.97
N SER A 726 -3.44 -45.65 -10.14
CA SER A 726 -2.06 -45.15 -10.34
C SER A 726 -1.26 -45.29 -9.03
N ASN A 727 0.04 -44.99 -9.05
CA ASN A 727 0.95 -45.08 -7.88
C ASN A 727 0.87 -46.41 -7.10
N ARG A 728 0.79 -47.52 -7.85
CA ARG A 728 0.62 -48.89 -7.29
C ARG A 728 1.93 -49.56 -6.89
N ASP A 729 3.05 -49.07 -7.39
CA ASP A 729 4.37 -49.53 -7.00
C ASP A 729 4.88 -48.69 -5.83
N TRP A 730 4.84 -49.26 -4.63
CA TRP A 730 5.32 -48.66 -3.38
C TRP A 730 6.73 -49.17 -3.05
N THR A 731 7.53 -49.52 -4.06
CA THR A 731 8.96 -49.82 -3.89
C THR A 731 9.86 -48.74 -4.51
N VAL A 732 9.25 -47.73 -5.14
CA VAL A 732 9.93 -46.65 -5.85
C VAL A 732 10.67 -45.76 -4.84
N LYS A 733 11.92 -45.37 -5.16
CA LYS A 733 12.77 -44.50 -4.32
C LYS A 733 12.91 -44.98 -2.85
N ASP A 734 12.87 -46.29 -2.63
CA ASP A 734 13.03 -46.91 -1.32
C ASP A 734 12.01 -46.42 -0.27
N VAL A 735 10.79 -46.06 -0.69
CA VAL A 735 9.71 -45.73 0.27
C VAL A 735 9.49 -46.88 1.26
N ASP A 736 9.42 -46.54 2.54
CA ASP A 736 9.31 -47.53 3.63
C ASP A 736 8.23 -47.19 4.66
N THR A 737 7.61 -46.00 4.55
CA THR A 737 6.64 -45.50 5.52
C THR A 737 5.41 -44.97 4.81
N LEU A 738 4.22 -45.48 5.18
CA LEU A 738 2.92 -44.90 4.86
C LEU A 738 2.54 -43.92 5.97
N THR A 739 2.15 -42.70 5.60
CA THR A 739 1.63 -41.69 6.53
C THR A 739 0.19 -41.38 6.21
N ILE A 740 -0.63 -41.23 7.25
CA ILE A 740 -2.03 -40.82 7.15
C ILE A 740 -2.26 -39.71 8.17
N TRP A 741 -2.68 -38.54 7.74
CA TRP A 741 -3.12 -37.49 8.67
C TRP A 741 -4.59 -37.69 9.03
N TYR A 742 -4.90 -37.55 10.31
CA TYR A 742 -6.26 -37.69 10.80
C TYR A 742 -6.55 -36.74 11.97
N VAL A 743 -7.82 -36.38 12.12
CA VAL A 743 -8.35 -35.68 13.30
C VAL A 743 -9.76 -36.18 13.62
N GLY A 744 -10.03 -36.41 14.89
CA GLY A 744 -11.33 -36.82 15.42
C GLY A 744 -11.93 -35.77 16.35
N ASP A 745 -12.90 -36.19 17.17
CA ASP A 745 -13.60 -35.32 18.12
C ASP A 745 -13.57 -35.96 19.52
N ALA A 746 -13.41 -35.15 20.57
CA ALA A 746 -13.42 -35.64 21.95
C ALA A 746 -14.76 -36.29 22.37
N ALA A 747 -15.85 -36.02 21.65
CA ALA A 747 -17.16 -36.60 21.84
C ALA A 747 -17.36 -37.94 21.13
N ASN A 748 -16.42 -38.36 20.27
CA ASN A 748 -16.46 -39.64 19.59
C ASN A 748 -16.42 -40.80 20.61
N ALA A 749 -16.93 -41.98 20.21
CA ALA A 749 -16.68 -43.20 20.95
C ALA A 749 -15.29 -43.76 20.58
N ALA A 750 -14.49 -44.13 21.59
CA ALA A 750 -13.17 -44.73 21.33
C ALA A 750 -13.32 -46.05 20.55
N GLU A 751 -12.69 -46.11 19.38
CA GLU A 751 -12.67 -47.27 18.49
C GLU A 751 -11.27 -47.41 17.87
N THR A 752 -10.81 -48.65 17.66
CA THR A 752 -9.46 -48.88 17.11
C THR A 752 -9.46 -48.58 15.63
N MET A 753 -8.79 -47.49 15.25
CA MET A 753 -8.54 -47.15 13.86
C MET A 753 -7.52 -48.11 13.25
N TYR A 754 -7.70 -48.47 11.99
CA TYR A 754 -6.78 -49.32 11.25
C TYR A 754 -6.73 -48.93 9.77
N VAL A 755 -5.67 -49.39 9.10
CA VAL A 755 -5.52 -49.35 7.65
C VAL A 755 -5.33 -50.77 7.14
N MET A 756 -5.88 -51.05 5.96
CA MET A 756 -5.74 -52.34 5.32
C MET A 756 -5.34 -52.17 3.85
N LEU A 757 -4.33 -52.94 3.42
CA LEU A 757 -3.91 -53.01 2.02
C LEU A 757 -4.41 -54.28 1.36
N ASN A 758 -4.81 -54.15 0.09
CA ASN A 758 -5.25 -55.27 -0.77
C ASN A 758 -6.31 -56.16 -0.12
N GLY A 759 -7.16 -55.59 0.73
CA GLY A 759 -8.27 -56.26 1.42
C GLY A 759 -7.88 -57.37 2.39
N SER A 760 -6.61 -57.49 2.80
CA SER A 760 -6.17 -58.61 3.64
C SER A 760 -5.10 -58.31 4.69
N ALA A 761 -4.21 -57.34 4.47
CA ALA A 761 -3.15 -57.02 5.41
C ALA A 761 -3.49 -55.77 6.21
N ASN A 762 -3.57 -55.90 7.52
CA ASN A 762 -4.17 -54.90 8.40
C ASN A 762 -3.16 -54.41 9.43
N VAL A 763 -3.07 -53.10 9.64
CA VAL A 763 -2.25 -52.49 10.69
C VAL A 763 -3.14 -51.59 11.53
N ASP A 764 -3.11 -51.78 12.85
CA ASP A 764 -3.88 -50.99 13.80
C ASP A 764 -3.10 -49.75 14.20
N ASN A 765 -3.81 -48.65 14.48
CA ASN A 765 -3.19 -47.48 15.09
C ASN A 765 -2.84 -47.82 16.55
N ASP A 766 -1.59 -47.60 16.93
CA ASP A 766 -1.08 -47.89 18.27
C ASP A 766 -1.76 -47.06 19.37
N ASN A 767 -2.39 -45.93 19.00
CA ASN A 767 -3.22 -45.13 19.88
C ASN A 767 -4.68 -45.64 19.87
N PRO A 768 -5.15 -46.32 20.94
CA PRO A 768 -6.54 -46.79 21.01
C PRO A 768 -7.57 -45.66 21.08
N ASP A 769 -7.13 -44.44 21.42
CA ASP A 769 -7.96 -43.24 21.52
C ASP A 769 -7.79 -42.34 20.28
N ALA A 770 -7.27 -42.86 19.16
CA ALA A 770 -7.06 -42.09 17.93
C ALA A 770 -8.33 -41.32 17.49
N ALA A 771 -9.50 -41.97 17.57
CA ALA A 771 -10.78 -41.36 17.23
C ALA A 771 -11.16 -40.15 18.11
N LEU A 772 -10.55 -39.99 19.30
CA LEU A 772 -10.81 -38.89 20.24
C LEU A 772 -9.87 -37.69 20.04
N THR A 773 -8.93 -37.78 19.10
CA THR A 773 -7.84 -36.81 18.99
C THR A 773 -8.28 -35.56 18.26
N THR A 774 -8.42 -34.42 18.95
CA THR A 774 -8.99 -33.17 18.40
C THR A 774 -8.00 -32.28 17.63
N GLY A 775 -6.78 -32.77 17.38
CA GLY A 775 -5.79 -32.07 16.56
C GLY A 775 -5.25 -32.99 15.48
N TRP A 776 -4.89 -32.42 14.33
CA TRP A 776 -4.27 -33.16 13.23
C TRP A 776 -3.07 -33.94 13.74
N THR A 777 -3.13 -35.26 13.54
CA THR A 777 -2.13 -36.22 14.00
C THR A 777 -1.68 -37.05 12.83
N GLU A 778 -0.36 -37.16 12.67
CA GLU A 778 0.25 -38.02 11.67
C GLU A 778 0.37 -39.43 12.20
N TRP A 779 -0.22 -40.39 11.48
CA TRP A 779 -0.02 -41.79 11.72
C TRP A 779 1.06 -42.35 10.80
N ASN A 780 2.24 -42.62 11.36
CA ASN A 780 3.38 -43.19 10.65
C ASN A 780 3.34 -44.73 10.73
N ILE A 781 3.34 -45.40 9.57
CA ILE A 781 3.12 -46.85 9.46
C ILE A 781 4.25 -47.47 8.63
N PRO A 782 5.14 -48.26 9.25
CA PRO A 782 6.18 -48.98 8.51
C PRO A 782 5.57 -49.95 7.51
N LEU A 783 5.92 -49.84 6.22
CA LEU A 783 5.41 -50.70 5.16
C LEU A 783 5.77 -52.18 5.38
N GLN A 784 6.84 -52.43 6.15
CA GLN A 784 7.22 -53.78 6.58
C GLN A 784 6.04 -54.53 7.23
N ALA A 785 5.19 -53.83 8.01
CA ALA A 785 4.04 -54.41 8.70
C ALA A 785 3.01 -55.04 7.73
N PHE A 786 2.93 -54.55 6.49
CA PHE A 786 2.10 -55.15 5.45
C PHE A 786 2.81 -56.29 4.71
N THR A 787 4.12 -56.15 4.46
CA THR A 787 4.89 -57.24 3.81
C THR A 787 5.00 -58.48 4.68
N ASP A 788 5.05 -58.32 6.02
CA ASP A 788 4.99 -59.41 6.99
C ASP A 788 3.67 -60.21 6.90
N GLN A 789 2.62 -59.56 6.36
CA GLN A 789 1.30 -60.15 6.09
C GLN A 789 1.13 -60.58 4.62
N GLY A 790 2.19 -60.51 3.81
CA GLY A 790 2.21 -61.03 2.44
C GLY A 790 1.82 -60.04 1.34
N VAL A 791 1.72 -58.74 1.63
CA VAL A 791 1.45 -57.72 0.60
C VAL A 791 2.65 -57.57 -0.33
N ASN A 792 2.38 -57.59 -1.64
CA ASN A 792 3.37 -57.20 -2.65
C ASN A 792 3.34 -55.68 -2.84
N LEU A 793 4.29 -54.97 -2.23
CA LEU A 793 4.41 -53.51 -2.33
C LEU A 793 4.67 -53.02 -3.76
N ALA A 794 5.21 -53.85 -4.66
CA ALA A 794 5.37 -53.45 -6.06
C ALA A 794 4.04 -53.35 -6.82
N ASN A 795 2.92 -53.75 -6.20
CA ASN A 795 1.60 -53.72 -6.81
C ASN A 795 0.47 -53.68 -5.77
N VAL A 796 0.34 -52.58 -5.05
CA VAL A 796 -0.80 -52.29 -4.18
C VAL A 796 -2.02 -51.97 -5.05
N THR A 797 -3.15 -52.63 -4.77
CA THR A 797 -4.40 -52.52 -5.55
C THR A 797 -5.42 -51.64 -4.83
N SER A 798 -5.39 -51.60 -3.51
CA SER A 798 -6.37 -50.85 -2.72
C SER A 798 -5.83 -50.53 -1.33
N ILE A 799 -6.32 -49.43 -0.78
CA ILE A 799 -6.15 -49.02 0.61
C ILE A 799 -7.54 -48.86 1.23
N THR A 800 -7.71 -49.36 2.45
CA THR A 800 -8.93 -49.27 3.23
C THR A 800 -8.61 -48.59 4.55
N LEU A 801 -9.34 -47.52 4.89
CA LEU A 801 -9.36 -46.94 6.22
C LEU A 801 -10.56 -47.49 6.98
N GLY A 802 -10.41 -47.83 8.25
CA GLY A 802 -11.51 -48.37 9.02
C GLY A 802 -11.39 -48.16 10.51
N LEU A 803 -12.51 -48.37 11.19
CA LEU A 803 -12.58 -48.42 12.65
C LEU A 803 -13.24 -49.72 13.05
N ARG A 804 -12.68 -50.39 14.04
CA ARG A 804 -13.24 -51.63 14.57
C ARG A 804 -13.28 -51.65 16.08
N SER A 805 -14.25 -52.42 16.54
CA SER A 805 -14.74 -52.40 17.90
C SER A 805 -14.53 -53.68 18.68
N GLY A 806 -14.38 -53.50 20.00
CA GLY A 806 -14.74 -54.49 21.01
C GLY A 806 -16.10 -54.27 21.71
N ALA A 807 -16.73 -53.08 21.62
CA ALA A 807 -17.94 -52.68 22.37
C ALA A 807 -19.07 -51.96 21.56
N GLY A 808 -18.77 -51.26 20.46
CA GLY A 808 -19.73 -50.82 19.44
C GLY A 808 -20.16 -49.35 19.57
N GLY A 809 -19.33 -48.43 19.09
CA GLY A 809 -19.52 -46.98 19.16
C GLY A 809 -19.48 -46.27 17.80
N SER A 810 -19.75 -44.96 17.84
CA SER A 810 -19.85 -44.10 16.66
C SER A 810 -19.15 -42.76 16.84
N GLY A 811 -18.88 -42.06 15.73
CA GLY A 811 -18.20 -40.77 15.71
C GLY A 811 -17.91 -40.25 14.29
N MET A 812 -17.19 -39.14 14.21
CA MET A 812 -16.72 -38.52 12.96
C MET A 812 -15.21 -38.34 12.99
N LEU A 813 -14.53 -38.78 11.93
CA LEU A 813 -13.11 -38.54 11.68
C LEU A 813 -12.94 -37.76 10.38
N TYR A 814 -11.86 -37.01 10.30
CA TYR A 814 -11.40 -36.37 9.08
C TYR A 814 -10.03 -36.95 8.73
N PHE A 815 -9.87 -37.37 7.48
CA PHE A 815 -8.60 -37.88 6.95
C PHE A 815 -8.08 -36.96 5.88
N ASP A 816 -6.76 -36.76 5.88
CA ASP A 816 -6.08 -35.95 4.90
C ASP A 816 -4.70 -36.56 4.59
N ASP A 817 -4.10 -36.16 3.48
CA ASP A 817 -2.69 -36.41 3.15
C ASP A 817 -2.21 -37.86 3.36
N ILE A 818 -2.68 -38.78 2.50
CA ILE A 818 -2.18 -40.16 2.48
C ILE A 818 -0.95 -40.23 1.57
N ARG A 819 0.23 -40.39 2.19
CA ARG A 819 1.53 -40.22 1.52
C ARG A 819 2.48 -41.38 1.83
N LEU A 820 3.45 -41.62 0.95
CA LEU A 820 4.51 -42.61 1.13
C LEU A 820 5.87 -41.93 1.10
N TYR A 821 6.61 -42.06 2.20
CA TYR A 821 7.91 -41.45 2.37
C TYR A 821 9.03 -42.48 2.26
N ALA A 822 10.14 -42.03 1.68
CA ALA A 822 11.44 -42.68 1.85
C ALA A 822 11.93 -42.46 3.29
N PRO A 823 12.77 -43.36 3.83
CA PRO A 823 13.34 -43.17 5.15
C PRO A 823 14.04 -41.81 5.23
N ALA A 824 13.81 -41.09 6.33
CA ALA A 824 14.49 -39.83 6.59
C ALA A 824 16.02 -40.05 6.53
N PRO A 825 16.78 -39.20 5.82
CA PRO A 825 18.21 -39.39 5.59
C PRO A 825 19.07 -39.38 6.86
#